data_AF-R7U1J5-F1
#
_entry.id   AF-R7U1J5-F1
#
_cell.length_a   1.000
_cell.length_b   1.000
_cell.length_c   1.000
_cell.angle_alpha   90.00
_cell.angle_beta   90.00
_cell.angle_gamma   90.00
#
_symmetry.space_group_name_H-M   'P 1'
#
loop_
_entity.id
_entity.type
_entity.pdbx_description
1 polymer ?
#
loop_
_entity_poly.entity_id
_entity_poly.type
_entity_poly.pdbx_seq_one_letter_code
_entity_poly.pdbx_strand_id
1 'polypeptide(L)'
;MGRPRRAKRPRADEVPETEAKKERRLAKRQRRKDRWQQDRELQQGWPTGDAGDGRPGSYTVSPKTNLVYEQYYKGQGLVPEGEWDSFMSTLREPLPCTFRLTGNRKESRELLRVMKDDFFSKMGDIKVEDKVIDAPKCLPWYPEGFAWQVNMDRKFLRQCEALKEFHQFLIQETETGNISRQEAVSMIPPLCLDVQPHHKVLDMCAAPGSKTAQLIEMLHSDDSIVIPSGVVVANDSDNKRCYLMVHQVKRLESPCFTVINHDATLLPNMVTSAAQPKEILKYDRVLADVPCSGDGTMRKNPDCWFKWNPIGACHLHNLQARILRRGLEVLEVGGRLVYSTCSLNPIEDEAVLAEVLTETADAVEIIDVSDRVPGLIFENGVSKWKVMSRDGVWFEKHEDVPEKLHMQIRPNVFPPENAESLNLNRCLRILPHQQNTGGFFVAALLKKSELPWLIKKVGEVAAEKGEENKEEEKEEKKEENKEEKTNRGPPKKGKHTRFGFREDPFNYFEMDDPIWPTIRDFYGIDEDFPVDQMLIRSLEGKKRNLYFTSKLIKDLIKFNEHKIKFINSGLKVLSRSENKNVNCHFRLAQEGICTFFPFTKKRLIYVEKDDIVTLLRSDNPFNSRMSSKAQNQIQPLGQGCCVFKYIPDDKPGSPQCDIIVTGWLGAVSCRSFLAKNDRGHFLRLCGSSLVTKEEILAAKAKVKTDVETKEEEMQEGEKEEMQEGEKEEMKTEEIAQQECDSTSK
;
A
#
# COMPACT_ATOMS: atom_id res chain seq x y z
N MET A 1 -39.38 -61.16 22.19
CA MET A 1 -40.62 -60.36 21.98
C MET A 1 -40.24 -59.07 21.27
N GLY A 2 -40.74 -58.87 20.04
CA GLY A 2 -40.30 -57.81 19.13
C GLY A 2 -40.82 -56.42 19.49
N ARG A 3 -39.98 -55.40 19.30
CA ARG A 3 -40.39 -53.98 19.29
C ARG A 3 -40.67 -53.52 17.84
N PRO A 4 -41.71 -52.71 17.60
CA PRO A 4 -42.22 -52.41 16.26
C PRO A 4 -41.39 -51.33 15.53
N ARG A 5 -41.36 -51.45 14.19
CA ARG A 5 -40.78 -50.46 13.26
C ARG A 5 -41.63 -49.19 13.23
N ARG A 6 -40.98 -48.02 13.42
CA ARG A 6 -41.58 -46.68 13.24
C ARG A 6 -41.76 -46.39 11.73
N ALA A 7 -42.97 -46.02 11.33
CA ALA A 7 -43.32 -45.63 9.96
C ALA A 7 -42.65 -44.29 9.55
N LYS A 8 -42.21 -44.20 8.28
CA LYS A 8 -41.69 -42.97 7.65
C LYS A 8 -42.84 -41.98 7.39
N ARG A 9 -42.66 -40.70 7.74
CA ARG A 9 -43.54 -39.60 7.31
C ARG A 9 -43.37 -39.33 5.79
N PRO A 10 -44.43 -38.99 5.04
CA PRO A 10 -44.33 -38.60 3.65
C PRO A 10 -43.74 -37.18 3.48
N ARG A 11 -43.09 -36.94 2.33
CA ARG A 11 -42.46 -35.66 1.94
C ARG A 11 -43.52 -34.60 1.62
N ALA A 12 -43.22 -33.35 1.95
CA ALA A 12 -44.09 -32.19 1.80
C ALA A 12 -44.06 -31.59 0.38
N ASP A 13 -44.33 -32.39 -0.65
CA ASP A 13 -44.44 -31.92 -2.04
C ASP A 13 -45.65 -32.59 -2.71
N GLU A 14 -46.87 -32.19 -2.33
CA GLU A 14 -48.10 -32.45 -3.11
C GLU A 14 -49.27 -31.67 -2.49
N VAL A 15 -49.32 -30.36 -2.73
CA VAL A 15 -50.55 -29.55 -2.55
C VAL A 15 -50.80 -28.80 -3.87
N PRO A 16 -51.98 -28.95 -4.51
CA PRO A 16 -52.28 -28.26 -5.75
C PRO A 16 -52.26 -26.73 -5.57
N GLU A 17 -51.45 -26.04 -6.38
CA GLU A 17 -51.35 -24.58 -6.36
C GLU A 17 -52.66 -23.96 -6.90
N THR A 18 -53.31 -23.10 -6.10
CA THR A 18 -54.59 -22.45 -6.43
C THR A 18 -54.46 -21.53 -7.66
N GLU A 19 -55.50 -21.42 -8.49
CA GLU A 19 -55.48 -20.60 -9.71
C GLU A 19 -55.07 -19.14 -9.46
N ALA A 20 -55.49 -18.56 -8.33
CA ALA A 20 -55.10 -17.20 -7.93
C ALA A 20 -53.57 -17.02 -7.73
N LYS A 21 -52.87 -18.07 -7.30
CA LYS A 21 -51.39 -18.05 -7.22
C LYS A 21 -50.75 -18.13 -8.60
N LYS A 22 -51.32 -18.93 -9.52
CA LYS A 22 -50.87 -19.00 -10.91
C LYS A 22 -51.04 -17.66 -11.62
N GLU A 23 -52.17 -16.98 -11.45
CA GLU A 23 -52.42 -15.65 -12.05
C GLU A 23 -51.47 -14.58 -11.51
N ARG A 24 -51.27 -14.50 -10.19
CA ARG A 24 -50.27 -13.57 -9.60
C ARG A 24 -48.87 -13.82 -10.14
N ARG A 25 -48.50 -15.09 -10.35
CA ARG A 25 -47.19 -15.48 -10.87
C ARG A 25 -47.06 -15.14 -12.36
N LEU A 26 -48.14 -15.29 -13.13
CA LEU A 26 -48.22 -14.85 -14.53
C LEU A 26 -48.10 -13.32 -14.63
N ALA A 27 -48.83 -12.57 -13.82
CA ALA A 27 -48.78 -11.10 -13.79
C ALA A 27 -47.39 -10.58 -13.37
N LYS A 28 -46.72 -11.25 -12.43
CA LYS A 28 -45.35 -10.91 -12.00
C LYS A 28 -44.32 -11.23 -13.09
N ARG A 29 -44.57 -12.28 -13.89
CA ARG A 29 -43.74 -12.66 -15.04
C ARG A 29 -43.96 -11.73 -16.22
N GLN A 30 -45.18 -11.26 -16.44
CA GLN A 30 -45.51 -10.26 -17.45
C GLN A 30 -44.89 -8.91 -17.12
N ARG A 31 -45.06 -8.40 -15.88
CA ARG A 31 -44.37 -7.17 -15.42
C ARG A 31 -42.83 -7.23 -15.50
N ARG A 32 -42.25 -8.42 -15.38
CA ARG A 32 -40.81 -8.64 -15.60
C ARG A 32 -40.42 -8.61 -17.08
N LYS A 33 -41.27 -9.16 -17.95
CA LYS A 33 -41.08 -9.09 -19.41
C LYS A 33 -41.25 -7.66 -19.91
N ASP A 34 -42.27 -6.94 -19.46
CA ASP A 34 -42.54 -5.57 -19.86
C ASP A 34 -41.39 -4.64 -19.40
N ARG A 35 -40.89 -4.84 -18.16
CA ARG A 35 -39.71 -4.12 -17.64
C ARG A 35 -38.43 -4.46 -18.41
N TRP A 36 -38.23 -5.72 -18.77
CA TRP A 36 -37.09 -6.14 -19.60
C TRP A 36 -37.19 -5.59 -21.03
N GLN A 37 -38.40 -5.47 -21.60
CA GLN A 37 -38.61 -4.83 -22.90
C GLN A 37 -38.40 -3.33 -22.83
N GLN A 38 -38.86 -2.65 -21.77
CA GLN A 38 -38.63 -1.22 -21.56
C GLN A 38 -37.13 -0.90 -21.34
N ASP A 39 -36.43 -1.72 -20.55
CA ASP A 39 -34.97 -1.63 -20.39
C ASP A 39 -34.24 -1.90 -21.71
N ARG A 40 -34.76 -2.80 -22.55
CA ARG A 40 -34.18 -3.15 -23.86
C ARG A 40 -34.47 -2.10 -24.93
N GLU A 41 -35.61 -1.43 -24.88
CA GLU A 41 -35.98 -0.30 -25.76
C GLU A 41 -35.18 0.96 -25.40
N LEU A 42 -34.92 1.21 -24.10
CA LEU A 42 -33.96 2.23 -23.63
C LEU A 42 -32.50 1.90 -24.04
N GLN A 43 -32.22 0.63 -24.35
CA GLN A 43 -30.92 0.14 -24.84
C GLN A 43 -30.83 0.02 -26.37
N GLN A 44 -31.91 0.30 -27.14
CA GLN A 44 -31.87 0.28 -28.61
C GLN A 44 -31.06 1.48 -29.12
N GLY A 45 -29.74 1.27 -29.21
CA GLY A 45 -28.75 2.21 -29.69
C GLY A 45 -27.31 1.84 -29.36
N TRP A 46 -27.07 0.78 -28.57
CA TRP A 46 -25.73 0.48 -28.07
C TRP A 46 -25.32 -0.99 -28.25
N PRO A 47 -24.06 -1.27 -28.63
CA PRO A 47 -23.60 -2.62 -28.94
C PRO A 47 -23.53 -3.46 -27.67
N THR A 48 -24.19 -4.61 -27.69
CA THR A 48 -24.04 -5.67 -26.67
C THR A 48 -22.64 -6.26 -26.80
N GLY A 49 -21.74 -5.92 -25.86
CA GLY A 49 -20.40 -6.50 -25.79
C GLY A 49 -20.46 -7.99 -25.48
N ASP A 50 -19.97 -8.78 -26.44
CA ASP A 50 -19.82 -10.23 -26.33
C ASP A 50 -18.72 -10.58 -25.32
N ALA A 51 -18.99 -11.56 -24.47
CA ALA A 51 -17.98 -12.13 -23.57
C ALA A 51 -17.18 -13.19 -24.34
N GLY A 52 -16.12 -12.78 -25.03
CA GLY A 52 -15.22 -13.73 -25.69
C GLY A 52 -14.15 -13.10 -26.56
N ASP A 53 -12.91 -13.51 -26.34
CA ASP A 53 -11.67 -13.23 -27.08
C ASP A 53 -10.94 -11.90 -26.79
N GLY A 54 -9.72 -12.05 -26.26
CA GLY A 54 -8.81 -11.00 -25.82
C GLY A 54 -8.07 -10.32 -26.96
N ARG A 55 -8.76 -9.45 -27.70
CA ARG A 55 -8.11 -8.37 -28.46
C ARG A 55 -8.63 -7.00 -27.99
N PRO A 56 -7.77 -5.97 -27.85
CA PRO A 56 -8.18 -4.66 -27.37
C PRO A 56 -8.94 -3.90 -28.48
N GLY A 57 -10.24 -4.15 -28.59
CA GLY A 57 -11.17 -3.40 -29.42
C GLY A 57 -11.60 -2.09 -28.74
N SER A 58 -11.62 -1.01 -29.53
CA SER A 58 -12.09 0.34 -29.21
C SER A 58 -13.25 0.41 -28.22
N TYR A 59 -13.01 0.93 -27.01
CA TYR A 59 -14.08 1.35 -26.08
C TYR A 59 -14.90 2.46 -26.73
N THR A 60 -16.16 2.20 -27.06
CA THR A 60 -17.13 3.24 -27.39
C THR A 60 -17.35 4.11 -26.15
N VAL A 61 -17.10 5.41 -26.29
CA VAL A 61 -17.21 6.39 -25.19
C VAL A 61 -18.65 6.40 -24.69
N SER A 62 -18.89 5.86 -23.49
CA SER A 62 -20.20 5.95 -22.84
C SER A 62 -20.55 7.42 -22.56
N PRO A 63 -21.81 7.85 -22.75
CA PRO A 63 -22.21 9.22 -22.46
C PRO A 63 -22.02 9.51 -20.96
N LYS A 64 -21.12 10.46 -20.64
CA LYS A 64 -20.85 10.93 -19.26
C LYS A 64 -21.96 11.86 -18.78
N THR A 65 -23.17 11.33 -18.67
CA THR A 65 -24.38 12.08 -18.34
C THR A 65 -25.26 11.26 -17.41
N ASN A 66 -25.83 11.92 -16.39
CA ASN A 66 -26.85 11.34 -15.52
C ASN A 66 -27.77 12.46 -15.02
N LEU A 67 -28.98 12.54 -15.57
CA LEU A 67 -29.92 13.63 -15.23
C LEU A 67 -30.37 13.59 -13.77
N VAL A 68 -30.49 12.39 -13.18
CA VAL A 68 -30.88 12.23 -11.78
C VAL A 68 -29.77 12.73 -10.85
N TYR A 69 -28.51 12.49 -11.21
CA TYR A 69 -27.35 13.04 -10.51
C TYR A 69 -27.34 14.57 -10.55
N GLU A 70 -27.53 15.14 -11.75
CA GLU A 70 -27.56 16.59 -11.92
C GLU A 70 -28.71 17.23 -11.12
N GLN A 71 -29.91 16.66 -11.18
CA GLN A 71 -31.06 17.10 -10.38
C GLN A 71 -30.81 16.98 -8.89
N TYR A 72 -30.20 15.88 -8.44
CA TYR A 72 -29.90 15.64 -7.04
C TYR A 72 -28.93 16.68 -6.48
N TYR A 73 -27.75 16.85 -7.11
CA TYR A 73 -26.72 17.74 -6.59
C TYR A 73 -27.08 19.23 -6.76
N LYS A 74 -27.84 19.60 -7.80
CA LYS A 74 -28.47 20.95 -7.85
C LYS A 74 -29.47 21.15 -6.72
N GLY A 75 -30.32 20.15 -6.47
CA GLY A 75 -31.36 20.22 -5.44
C GLY A 75 -30.81 20.24 -4.01
N GLN A 76 -29.65 19.61 -3.78
CA GLN A 76 -28.96 19.69 -2.49
C GLN A 76 -28.29 21.04 -2.25
N GLY A 77 -27.89 21.77 -3.30
CA GLY A 77 -27.22 23.06 -3.17
C GLY A 77 -25.80 22.98 -2.59
N LEU A 78 -25.08 21.87 -2.82
CA LEU A 78 -23.71 21.68 -2.31
C LEU A 78 -22.64 22.38 -3.16
N VAL A 79 -22.93 22.64 -4.43
CA VAL A 79 -22.04 23.38 -5.32
C VAL A 79 -22.38 24.87 -5.20
N PRO A 80 -21.41 25.76 -4.96
CA PRO A 80 -21.65 27.19 -4.86
C PRO A 80 -22.39 27.77 -6.09
N GLU A 81 -23.19 28.81 -5.85
CA GLU A 81 -23.96 29.46 -6.91
C GLU A 81 -23.04 29.98 -8.03
N GLY A 82 -23.40 29.70 -9.29
CA GLY A 82 -22.61 30.08 -10.46
C GLY A 82 -21.48 29.11 -10.84
N GLU A 83 -21.13 28.13 -10.00
CA GLU A 83 -20.03 27.19 -10.28
C GLU A 83 -20.49 25.86 -10.90
N TRP A 84 -21.80 25.64 -11.01
CA TRP A 84 -22.38 24.37 -11.45
C TRP A 84 -21.86 23.87 -12.80
N ASP A 85 -21.75 24.76 -13.79
CA ASP A 85 -21.32 24.38 -15.13
C ASP A 85 -19.83 23.97 -15.14
N SER A 86 -19.01 24.64 -14.32
CA SER A 86 -17.60 24.29 -14.13
C SER A 86 -17.44 22.93 -13.43
N PHE A 87 -18.23 22.69 -12.37
CA PHE A 87 -18.31 21.41 -11.66
C PHE A 87 -18.65 20.26 -12.63
N MET A 88 -19.71 20.42 -13.43
CA MET A 88 -20.14 19.39 -14.37
C MET A 88 -19.17 19.21 -15.55
N SER A 89 -18.54 20.27 -16.04
CA SER A 89 -17.49 20.16 -17.06
C SER A 89 -16.30 19.36 -16.53
N THR A 90 -15.82 19.70 -15.33
CA THR A 90 -14.66 19.03 -14.71
C THR A 90 -14.92 17.55 -14.44
N LEU A 91 -16.12 17.19 -13.98
CA LEU A 91 -16.51 15.78 -13.79
C LEU A 91 -16.43 14.95 -15.08
N ARG A 92 -16.64 15.57 -16.23
CA ARG A 92 -16.58 14.91 -17.55
C ARG A 92 -15.16 14.82 -18.09
N GLU A 93 -14.19 15.51 -17.48
CA GLU A 93 -12.79 15.48 -17.85
C GLU A 93 -11.99 14.41 -17.08
N PRO A 94 -10.96 13.79 -17.70
CA PRO A 94 -10.09 12.85 -17.01
C PRO A 94 -9.30 13.53 -15.87
N LEU A 95 -8.93 12.76 -14.84
CA LEU A 95 -8.08 13.28 -13.76
C LEU A 95 -6.66 13.59 -14.25
N PRO A 96 -6.02 14.64 -13.69
CA PRO A 96 -4.59 14.85 -13.88
C PRO A 96 -3.77 13.75 -13.21
N CYS A 97 -2.55 13.55 -13.69
CA CYS A 97 -1.62 12.60 -13.09
C CYS A 97 -0.98 13.21 -11.83
N THR A 98 -1.15 12.56 -10.69
CA THR A 98 -0.59 13.00 -9.40
C THR A 98 0.31 11.94 -8.79
N PHE A 99 1.39 12.39 -8.16
CA PHE A 99 2.35 11.52 -7.50
C PHE A 99 2.99 12.21 -6.30
N ARG A 100 3.55 11.42 -5.40
CA ARG A 100 4.30 11.88 -4.22
C ARG A 100 5.63 11.17 -4.12
N LEU A 101 6.65 11.88 -3.65
CA LEU A 101 7.94 11.33 -3.31
C LEU A 101 7.83 10.52 -2.02
N THR A 102 8.53 9.39 -1.97
CA THR A 102 8.53 8.44 -0.86
C THR A 102 9.95 8.06 -0.47
N GLY A 103 10.08 7.36 0.66
CA GLY A 103 11.36 6.91 1.20
C GLY A 103 11.93 7.85 2.24
N ASN A 104 13.25 7.79 2.42
CA ASN A 104 13.99 8.64 3.36
C ASN A 104 13.94 10.10 2.90
N ARG A 105 13.68 11.06 3.81
CA ARG A 105 13.54 12.48 3.45
C ARG A 105 14.77 13.05 2.75
N LYS A 106 15.98 12.63 3.14
CA LYS A 106 17.23 13.09 2.49
C LYS A 106 17.30 12.62 1.04
N GLU A 107 16.98 11.36 0.79
CA GLU A 107 16.93 10.79 -0.57
C GLU A 107 15.79 11.42 -1.39
N SER A 108 14.62 11.64 -0.80
CA SER A 108 13.49 12.31 -1.46
C SER A 108 13.80 13.75 -1.86
N ARG A 109 14.54 14.51 -1.04
CA ARG A 109 15.00 15.87 -1.39
C ARG A 109 15.99 15.85 -2.56
N GLU A 110 16.90 14.89 -2.56
CA GLU A 110 17.86 14.74 -3.65
C GLU A 110 17.17 14.31 -4.96
N LEU A 111 16.21 13.37 -4.88
CA LEU A 111 15.39 12.99 -6.02
C LEU A 111 14.56 14.18 -6.53
N LEU A 112 14.02 15.01 -5.64
CA LEU A 112 13.31 16.23 -6.02
C LEU A 112 14.22 17.23 -6.75
N ARG A 113 15.47 17.38 -6.31
CA ARG A 113 16.47 18.23 -6.98
C ARG A 113 16.70 17.75 -8.42
N VAL A 114 16.98 16.47 -8.58
CA VAL A 114 17.10 15.82 -9.91
C VAL A 114 15.86 16.07 -10.76
N MET A 115 14.65 15.91 -10.20
CA MET A 115 13.41 16.14 -10.95
C MET A 115 13.25 17.57 -11.45
N LYS A 116 13.58 18.55 -10.62
CA LYS A 116 13.52 19.97 -10.99
C LYS A 116 14.54 20.31 -12.07
N ASP A 117 15.78 19.87 -11.87
CA ASP A 117 16.92 20.19 -12.73
C ASP A 117 16.79 19.51 -14.11
N ASP A 118 16.47 18.21 -14.13
CA ASP A 118 16.51 17.40 -15.36
C ASP A 118 15.22 17.43 -16.16
N PHE A 119 14.07 17.63 -15.52
CA PHE A 119 12.76 17.50 -16.16
C PHE A 119 11.93 18.78 -16.11
N PHE A 120 11.68 19.35 -14.92
CA PHE A 120 10.71 20.44 -14.80
C PHE A 120 11.16 21.72 -15.51
N SER A 121 12.46 22.02 -15.45
CA SER A 121 13.09 23.14 -16.16
C SER A 121 12.87 23.07 -17.68
N LYS A 122 12.86 21.85 -18.25
CA LYS A 122 12.75 21.61 -19.70
C LYS A 122 11.30 21.52 -20.17
N MET A 123 10.36 21.15 -19.31
CA MET A 123 8.96 20.91 -19.70
C MET A 123 8.19 22.17 -20.08
N GLY A 124 8.47 23.30 -19.43
CA GLY A 124 7.74 24.55 -19.69
C GLY A 124 7.88 25.09 -21.11
N ASP A 125 8.92 24.67 -21.83
CA ASP A 125 9.23 25.13 -23.19
C ASP A 125 8.65 24.22 -24.29
N ILE A 126 8.06 23.07 -23.92
CA ILE A 126 7.61 22.06 -24.87
C ILE A 126 6.21 22.43 -25.40
N LYS A 127 6.10 22.58 -26.72
CA LYS A 127 4.83 22.76 -27.44
C LYS A 127 4.53 21.52 -28.28
N VAL A 128 3.37 20.90 -28.06
CA VAL A 128 2.91 19.74 -28.84
C VAL A 128 1.49 20.03 -29.33
N GLU A 129 1.27 19.98 -30.65
CA GLU A 129 -0.05 20.07 -31.29
C GLU A 129 -0.92 21.23 -30.76
N ASP A 130 -0.36 22.45 -30.76
CA ASP A 130 -0.99 23.69 -30.28
C ASP A 130 -1.30 23.77 -28.75
N LYS A 131 -0.88 22.77 -27.96
CA LYS A 131 -0.96 22.82 -26.49
C LYS A 131 0.43 23.02 -25.88
N VAL A 132 0.54 24.03 -25.03
CA VAL A 132 1.71 24.23 -24.16
C VAL A 132 1.64 23.21 -23.03
N ILE A 133 2.72 22.47 -22.81
CA ILE A 133 2.81 21.52 -21.70
C ILE A 133 3.08 22.30 -20.43
N ASP A 134 2.11 22.30 -19.50
CA ASP A 134 2.31 22.89 -18.19
C ASP A 134 3.38 22.11 -17.41
N ALA A 135 4.32 22.85 -16.82
CA ALA A 135 5.24 22.26 -15.83
C ALA A 135 4.44 21.66 -14.66
N PRO A 136 4.92 20.56 -14.04
CA PRO A 136 4.27 19.97 -12.89
C PRO A 136 4.08 20.99 -11.76
N LYS A 137 2.89 21.03 -11.18
CA LYS A 137 2.52 21.94 -10.10
C LYS A 137 2.66 21.23 -8.76
N CYS A 138 3.34 21.86 -7.80
CA CYS A 138 3.41 21.36 -6.43
C CYS A 138 2.03 21.46 -5.77
N LEU A 139 1.61 20.44 -5.03
CA LEU A 139 0.40 20.49 -4.21
C LEU A 139 0.72 21.23 -2.90
N PRO A 140 0.14 22.42 -2.65
CA PRO A 140 0.58 23.29 -1.56
C PRO A 140 0.28 22.71 -0.17
N TRP A 141 -0.75 21.88 -0.04
CA TRP A 141 -1.13 21.25 1.23
C TRP A 141 -0.26 20.04 1.59
N TYR A 142 0.62 19.56 0.70
CA TYR A 142 1.48 18.43 1.01
C TYR A 142 2.83 18.92 1.57
N PRO A 143 3.28 18.42 2.74
CA PRO A 143 4.51 18.88 3.39
C PRO A 143 5.76 18.78 2.50
N GLU A 144 6.72 19.69 2.73
CA GLU A 144 8.03 19.75 2.06
C GLU A 144 8.00 19.84 0.52
N GLY A 145 6.83 20.06 -0.08
CA GLY A 145 6.68 20.07 -1.52
C GLY A 145 6.95 18.70 -2.16
N PHE A 146 6.62 17.62 -1.46
CA PHE A 146 6.86 16.25 -1.94
C PHE A 146 5.74 15.67 -2.81
N ALA A 147 4.61 16.36 -3.00
CA ALA A 147 3.55 15.92 -3.90
C ALA A 147 3.32 16.89 -5.05
N TRP A 148 3.11 16.33 -6.24
CA TRP A 148 3.08 17.05 -7.51
C TRP A 148 1.93 16.56 -8.40
N GLN A 149 1.41 17.49 -9.18
CA GLN A 149 0.35 17.28 -10.16
C GLN A 149 0.84 17.69 -11.54
N VAL A 150 0.72 16.79 -12.49
CA VAL A 150 0.95 17.05 -13.91
C VAL A 150 -0.42 17.26 -14.54
N ASN A 151 -0.66 18.43 -15.14
CA ASN A 151 -1.95 18.81 -15.73
C ASN A 151 -2.22 18.11 -17.07
N MET A 152 -2.00 16.79 -17.09
CA MET A 152 -2.13 15.93 -18.25
C MET A 152 -2.72 14.60 -17.80
N ASP A 153 -3.59 14.04 -18.63
CA ASP A 153 -4.08 12.70 -18.37
C ASP A 153 -2.98 11.64 -18.62
N ARG A 154 -3.16 10.47 -18.02
CA ARG A 154 -2.21 9.36 -18.10
C ARG A 154 -1.99 8.84 -19.52
N LYS A 155 -2.99 8.96 -20.40
CA LYS A 155 -2.93 8.47 -21.77
C LYS A 155 -2.03 9.37 -22.61
N PHE A 156 -2.19 10.69 -22.46
CA PHE A 156 -1.35 11.69 -23.10
C PHE A 156 0.11 11.56 -22.66
N LEU A 157 0.35 11.46 -21.34
CA LEU A 157 1.71 11.30 -20.79
C LEU A 157 2.44 10.06 -21.38
N ARG A 158 1.70 9.00 -21.69
CA ARG A 158 2.24 7.78 -22.29
C ARG A 158 2.48 7.90 -23.81
N GLN A 159 1.70 8.72 -24.50
CA GLN A 159 1.73 8.85 -25.96
C GLN A 159 2.65 9.97 -26.46
N CYS A 160 2.91 10.98 -25.62
CA CYS A 160 3.75 12.11 -25.96
C CYS A 160 5.24 11.72 -25.95
N GLU A 161 5.87 11.67 -27.13
CA GLU A 161 7.29 11.32 -27.27
C GLU A 161 8.20 12.31 -26.50
N ALA A 162 7.83 13.59 -26.47
CA ALA A 162 8.57 14.63 -25.74
C ALA A 162 8.59 14.42 -24.21
N LEU A 163 7.64 13.66 -23.65
CA LEU A 163 7.56 13.35 -22.21
C LEU A 163 7.90 11.91 -21.87
N LYS A 164 8.38 11.12 -22.84
CA LYS A 164 8.64 9.69 -22.69
C LYS A 164 9.70 9.39 -21.64
N GLU A 165 10.78 10.18 -21.60
CA GLU A 165 11.84 10.03 -20.60
C GLU A 165 11.29 10.25 -19.18
N PHE A 166 10.48 11.30 -19.00
CA PHE A 166 9.84 11.58 -17.72
C PHE A 166 8.82 10.52 -17.33
N HIS A 167 8.03 10.02 -18.29
CA HIS A 167 7.09 8.92 -18.04
C HIS A 167 7.83 7.65 -17.59
N GLN A 168 8.94 7.32 -18.25
CA GLN A 168 9.77 6.17 -17.91
C GLN A 168 10.44 6.34 -16.55
N PHE A 169 10.92 7.55 -16.24
CA PHE A 169 11.40 7.92 -14.90
C PHE A 169 10.33 7.66 -13.84
N LEU A 170 9.11 8.17 -14.03
CA LEU A 170 8.01 7.94 -13.08
C LEU A 170 7.66 6.46 -12.95
N ILE A 171 7.80 5.64 -14.00
CA ILE A 171 7.57 4.19 -13.91
C ILE A 171 8.65 3.53 -13.04
N GLN A 172 9.93 3.81 -13.35
CA GLN A 172 11.07 3.24 -12.64
C GLN A 172 11.03 3.59 -11.16
N GLU A 173 10.85 4.87 -10.80
CA GLU A 173 10.80 5.29 -9.40
C GLU A 173 9.55 4.77 -8.67
N THR A 174 8.45 4.55 -9.40
CA THR A 174 7.28 3.86 -8.82
C THR A 174 7.61 2.40 -8.53
N GLU A 175 8.29 1.71 -9.43
CA GLU A 175 8.68 0.29 -9.29
C GLU A 175 9.66 0.05 -8.14
N THR A 176 10.59 0.96 -7.92
CA THR A 176 11.57 0.91 -6.81
C THR A 176 10.97 1.38 -5.49
N GLY A 177 9.89 2.19 -5.52
CA GLY A 177 9.19 2.65 -4.33
C GLY A 177 9.65 4.00 -3.79
N ASN A 178 10.28 4.84 -4.63
CA ASN A 178 10.68 6.21 -4.31
C ASN A 178 9.65 7.26 -4.77
N ILE A 179 8.69 6.82 -5.60
CA ILE A 179 7.51 7.58 -5.97
C ILE A 179 6.27 6.72 -5.74
N SER A 180 5.23 7.30 -5.16
CA SER A 180 3.90 6.71 -5.08
C SER A 180 2.91 7.48 -5.94
N ARG A 181 2.17 6.76 -6.79
CA ARG A 181 1.08 7.33 -7.59
C ARG A 181 -0.21 7.26 -6.80
N GLN A 182 -0.68 8.41 -6.34
CA GLN A 182 -1.88 8.54 -5.54
C GLN A 182 -2.62 9.79 -5.98
N GLU A 183 -3.94 9.71 -6.02
CA GLU A 183 -4.81 10.86 -6.31
C GLU A 183 -4.65 11.94 -5.25
N ALA A 184 -4.59 13.21 -5.67
CA ALA A 184 -4.41 14.38 -4.80
C ALA A 184 -5.32 14.37 -3.56
N VAL A 185 -6.63 14.19 -3.75
CA VAL A 185 -7.59 14.19 -2.63
C VAL A 185 -7.47 12.98 -1.72
N SER A 186 -6.96 11.86 -2.22
CA SER A 186 -6.70 10.66 -1.40
C SER A 186 -5.52 10.87 -0.45
N MET A 187 -4.69 11.91 -0.64
CA MET A 187 -3.57 12.24 0.25
C MET A 187 -4.00 13.03 1.49
N ILE A 188 -5.21 13.60 1.49
CA ILE A 188 -5.68 14.53 2.53
C ILE A 188 -5.96 13.83 3.87
N PRO A 189 -6.67 12.68 3.93
CA PRO A 189 -7.04 12.10 5.23
C PRO A 189 -5.85 11.76 6.14
N PRO A 190 -4.74 11.17 5.64
CA PRO A 190 -3.55 10.97 6.47
C PRO A 190 -2.94 12.28 6.99
N LEU A 191 -2.95 13.37 6.20
CA LEU A 191 -2.46 14.68 6.65
C LEU A 191 -3.29 15.24 7.81
N CYS A 192 -4.62 15.15 7.70
CA CYS A 192 -5.54 15.56 8.78
C CYS A 192 -5.39 14.70 10.05
N LEU A 193 -4.92 13.46 9.91
CA LEU A 193 -4.72 12.55 11.04
C LEU A 193 -3.50 12.93 11.88
N ASP A 194 -2.51 13.63 11.32
CA ASP A 194 -1.33 14.15 12.04
C ASP A 194 -0.62 13.06 12.87
N VAL A 195 -0.13 12.04 12.15
CA VAL A 195 0.61 10.91 12.71
C VAL A 195 2.01 11.35 13.14
N GLN A 196 2.46 10.82 14.27
CA GLN A 196 3.76 11.08 14.89
C GLN A 196 4.47 9.75 15.16
N PRO A 197 5.82 9.71 15.28
CA PRO A 197 6.58 8.46 15.36
C PRO A 197 6.20 7.51 16.51
N HIS A 198 5.60 8.01 17.58
CA HIS A 198 5.18 7.22 18.74
C HIS A 198 3.74 6.73 18.68
N HIS A 199 2.94 7.16 17.70
CA HIS A 199 1.52 6.83 17.63
C HIS A 199 1.27 5.37 17.23
N LYS A 200 0.31 4.76 17.92
CA LYS A 200 -0.40 3.54 17.50
C LYS A 200 -1.49 3.94 16.53
N VAL A 201 -1.34 3.56 15.27
CA VAL A 201 -2.23 3.94 14.16
C VAL A 201 -3.00 2.72 13.66
N LEU A 202 -4.31 2.89 13.48
CA LEU A 202 -5.17 1.90 12.82
C LEU A 202 -5.73 2.46 11.51
N ASP A 203 -5.53 1.74 10.42
CA ASP A 203 -6.24 1.97 9.15
C ASP A 203 -7.34 0.92 9.01
N MET A 204 -8.60 1.32 9.13
CA MET A 204 -9.74 0.39 9.27
C MET A 204 -10.12 -0.31 7.97
N CYS A 205 -9.90 0.35 6.82
CA CYS A 205 -10.33 -0.07 5.49
C CYS A 205 -9.20 0.21 4.48
N ALA A 206 -8.09 -0.47 4.73
CA ALA A 206 -6.77 -0.05 4.27
C ALA A 206 -6.49 -0.32 2.79
N ALA A 207 -7.03 -1.41 2.23
CA ALA A 207 -6.64 -1.80 0.89
C ALA A 207 -7.21 -0.84 -0.16
N PRO A 208 -6.47 -0.49 -1.22
CA PRO A 208 -5.29 -1.18 -1.71
C PRO A 208 -3.97 -0.74 -1.04
N GLY A 209 -3.97 0.19 -0.08
CA GLY A 209 -2.81 0.50 0.76
C GLY A 209 -2.11 1.83 0.52
N SER A 210 -2.66 2.73 -0.31
CA SER A 210 -2.01 4.03 -0.60
C SER A 210 -1.98 4.98 0.59
N LYS A 211 -3.08 5.04 1.36
CA LYS A 211 -3.17 5.79 2.61
C LYS A 211 -2.32 5.13 3.70
N THR A 212 -2.38 3.80 3.83
CA THR A 212 -1.50 3.04 4.71
C THR A 212 -0.02 3.31 4.47
N ALA A 213 0.40 3.34 3.20
CA ALA A 213 1.76 3.67 2.81
C ALA A 213 2.15 5.08 3.31
N GLN A 214 1.28 6.07 3.10
CA GLN A 214 1.47 7.43 3.59
C GLN A 214 1.53 7.48 5.13
N LEU A 215 0.70 6.71 5.85
CA LEU A 215 0.74 6.63 7.32
C LEU A 215 2.08 6.06 7.83
N ILE A 216 2.63 5.07 7.14
CA ILE A 216 3.95 4.50 7.47
C ILE A 216 5.05 5.53 7.26
N GLU A 217 5.00 6.28 6.15
CA GLU A 217 5.95 7.36 5.88
C GLU A 217 5.87 8.47 6.94
N MET A 218 4.66 8.82 7.39
CA MET A 218 4.48 9.79 8.48
C MET A 218 5.00 9.25 9.84
N LEU A 219 4.89 7.95 10.09
CA LEU A 219 5.46 7.31 11.28
C LEU A 219 7.00 7.40 11.29
N HIS A 220 7.63 7.36 10.11
CA HIS A 220 9.07 7.52 9.90
C HIS A 220 9.46 8.96 9.54
N SER A 221 8.69 9.95 10.03
CA SER A 221 8.93 11.36 9.72
C SER A 221 10.20 11.95 10.33
N ASP A 222 10.73 11.34 11.38
CA ASP A 222 11.93 11.78 12.09
C ASP A 222 13.12 10.88 11.74
N ASP A 223 14.02 11.40 10.90
CA ASP A 223 15.22 10.68 10.43
C ASP A 223 16.22 10.36 11.57
N SER A 224 16.07 10.95 12.77
CA SER A 224 16.92 10.64 13.92
C SER A 224 16.50 9.34 14.63
N ILE A 225 15.29 8.86 14.38
CA ILE A 225 14.73 7.66 15.00
C ILE A 225 14.85 6.49 14.03
N VAL A 226 15.72 5.52 14.35
CA VAL A 226 15.92 4.32 13.50
C VAL A 226 14.67 3.44 13.46
N ILE A 227 14.05 3.21 14.62
CA ILE A 227 12.85 2.38 14.76
C ILE A 227 11.84 3.17 15.59
N PRO A 228 10.76 3.69 14.97
CA PRO A 228 9.69 4.35 15.70
C PRO A 228 9.07 3.43 16.75
N SER A 229 8.69 4.00 17.90
CA SER A 229 8.01 3.26 18.97
C SER A 229 6.54 2.98 18.63
N GLY A 230 5.94 3.78 17.75
CA GLY A 230 4.60 3.60 17.23
C GLY A 230 4.50 2.50 16.18
N VAL A 231 3.27 2.23 15.72
CA VAL A 231 2.97 1.16 14.76
C VAL A 231 1.80 1.53 13.86
N VAL A 232 1.76 0.94 12.65
CA VAL A 232 0.59 0.98 11.77
C VAL A 232 -0.01 -0.42 11.67
N VAL A 233 -1.26 -0.56 12.09
CA VAL A 233 -2.10 -1.75 11.89
C VAL A 233 -3.05 -1.47 10.74
N ALA A 234 -2.94 -2.22 9.64
CA ALA A 234 -3.80 -2.06 8.49
C ALA A 234 -4.80 -3.22 8.38
N ASN A 235 -6.08 -2.89 8.39
CA ASN A 235 -7.18 -3.84 8.31
C ASN A 235 -7.91 -3.72 6.98
N ASP A 236 -8.25 -4.85 6.36
CA ASP A 236 -9.25 -4.89 5.29
C ASP A 236 -10.07 -6.18 5.38
N SER A 237 -11.34 -6.14 4.99
CA SER A 237 -12.22 -7.31 5.05
C SER A 237 -11.97 -8.28 3.88
N ASP A 238 -11.47 -7.79 2.75
CA ASP A 238 -11.16 -8.61 1.58
C ASP A 238 -9.72 -9.13 1.64
N ASN A 239 -9.60 -10.43 1.88
CA ASN A 239 -8.32 -11.11 1.99
C ASN A 239 -7.43 -10.98 0.73
N LYS A 240 -8.01 -10.95 -0.48
CA LYS A 240 -7.23 -10.77 -1.72
C LYS A 240 -6.65 -9.36 -1.79
N ARG A 241 -7.44 -8.36 -1.37
CA ARG A 241 -7.00 -6.96 -1.33
C ARG A 241 -5.94 -6.72 -0.25
N CYS A 242 -5.96 -7.47 0.86
CA CYS A 242 -4.87 -7.45 1.84
C CYS A 242 -3.52 -7.80 1.20
N TYR A 243 -3.42 -8.86 0.39
CA TYR A 243 -2.17 -9.23 -0.27
C TYR A 243 -1.71 -8.21 -1.32
N LEU A 244 -2.64 -7.55 -2.02
CA LEU A 244 -2.32 -6.44 -2.91
C LEU A 244 -1.67 -5.28 -2.13
N MET A 245 -2.22 -4.94 -0.97
CA MET A 245 -1.64 -3.93 -0.07
C MET A 245 -0.25 -4.34 0.43
N VAL A 246 -0.05 -5.59 0.82
CA VAL A 246 1.27 -6.10 1.24
C VAL A 246 2.31 -5.86 0.14
N HIS A 247 1.98 -6.14 -1.12
CA HIS A 247 2.89 -5.90 -2.23
C HIS A 247 3.22 -4.42 -2.43
N GLN A 248 2.24 -3.53 -2.28
CA GLN A 248 2.46 -2.08 -2.43
C GLN A 248 3.29 -1.50 -1.28
N VAL A 249 2.99 -1.89 -0.05
CA VAL A 249 3.60 -1.34 1.16
C VAL A 249 5.00 -1.92 1.43
N LYS A 250 5.31 -3.12 0.92
CA LYS A 250 6.60 -3.79 1.15
C LYS A 250 7.83 -2.92 0.82
N ARG A 251 7.69 -1.98 -0.12
CA ARG A 251 8.77 -1.08 -0.59
C ARG A 251 9.11 0.03 0.41
N LEU A 252 8.29 0.24 1.44
CA LEU A 252 8.53 1.25 2.48
C LEU A 252 9.43 0.74 3.62
N GLU A 253 9.80 -0.54 3.60
CA GLU A 253 10.86 -1.09 4.44
C GLU A 253 10.68 -0.86 5.96
N SER A 254 9.42 -0.76 6.43
CA SER A 254 9.13 -0.47 7.83
C SER A 254 8.95 -1.74 8.68
N PRO A 255 9.64 -1.86 9.83
CA PRO A 255 9.41 -2.94 10.80
C PRO A 255 8.19 -2.67 11.71
N CYS A 256 7.60 -1.47 11.65
CA CYS A 256 6.52 -1.00 12.52
C CYS A 256 5.13 -1.16 11.89
N PHE A 257 4.94 -2.20 11.06
CA PHE A 257 3.73 -2.38 10.25
C PHE A 257 3.23 -3.83 10.27
N THR A 258 1.92 -4.00 10.36
CA THR A 258 1.26 -5.31 10.23
C THR A 258 -0.07 -5.21 9.50
N VAL A 259 -0.43 -6.26 8.78
CA VAL A 259 -1.71 -6.39 8.06
C VAL A 259 -2.59 -7.43 8.73
N ILE A 260 -3.83 -7.07 9.00
CA ILE A 260 -4.86 -7.95 9.54
C ILE A 260 -6.07 -8.02 8.59
N ASN A 261 -6.86 -9.09 8.70
CA ASN A 261 -8.02 -9.31 7.85
C ASN A 261 -9.29 -9.57 8.66
N HIS A 262 -10.07 -8.52 8.90
CA HIS A 262 -11.33 -8.58 9.64
C HIS A 262 -12.37 -7.59 9.09
N ASP A 263 -13.64 -7.85 9.40
CA ASP A 263 -14.71 -6.87 9.22
C ASP A 263 -14.49 -5.68 10.17
N ALA A 264 -14.34 -4.48 9.60
CA ALA A 264 -14.10 -3.25 10.35
C ALA A 264 -15.23 -2.91 11.34
N THR A 265 -16.46 -3.35 11.08
CA THR A 265 -17.60 -3.14 11.99
C THR A 265 -17.55 -4.00 13.25
N LEU A 266 -16.74 -5.07 13.23
CA LEU A 266 -16.62 -6.06 14.29
C LEU A 266 -15.14 -6.30 14.64
N LEU A 267 -14.29 -5.30 14.40
CA LEU A 267 -12.84 -5.42 14.56
C LEU A 267 -12.51 -5.88 15.99
N PRO A 268 -11.90 -7.04 16.22
CA PRO A 268 -11.62 -7.53 17.57
C PRO A 268 -10.64 -6.64 18.36
N ASN A 269 -10.88 -6.47 19.67
CA ASN A 269 -9.89 -5.89 20.59
C ASN A 269 -8.61 -6.74 20.59
N MET A 270 -7.46 -6.09 20.47
CA MET A 270 -6.14 -6.69 20.63
C MET A 270 -5.57 -6.41 22.02
N VAL A 271 -4.61 -7.22 22.44
CA VAL A 271 -3.96 -7.16 23.76
C VAL A 271 -2.45 -7.01 23.61
N THR A 272 -1.81 -6.20 24.44
CA THR A 272 -0.36 -5.91 24.37
C THR A 272 0.48 -6.70 25.37
N SER A 273 -0.13 -7.28 26.41
CA SER A 273 0.60 -8.00 27.44
C SER A 273 -0.19 -9.19 28.01
N ALA A 274 0.50 -10.15 28.61
CA ALA A 274 -0.12 -11.24 29.35
C ALA A 274 -0.58 -10.85 30.77
N ALA A 275 -0.39 -9.58 31.16
CA ALA A 275 -0.76 -9.09 32.49
C ALA A 275 -2.27 -9.24 32.74
N GLN A 276 -2.65 -9.45 33.99
CA GLN A 276 -4.05 -9.41 34.42
C GLN A 276 -4.28 -8.15 35.27
N PRO A 277 -5.30 -7.33 34.96
CA PRO A 277 -6.27 -7.48 33.86
C PRO A 277 -5.61 -7.28 32.48
N LYS A 278 -6.14 -7.98 31.45
CA LYS A 278 -5.62 -7.89 30.08
C LYS A 278 -5.68 -6.45 29.60
N GLU A 279 -4.52 -5.88 29.28
CA GLU A 279 -4.42 -4.54 28.73
C GLU A 279 -4.87 -4.53 27.26
N ILE A 280 -6.02 -3.90 27.00
CA ILE A 280 -6.57 -3.78 25.65
C ILE A 280 -5.84 -2.67 24.92
N LEU A 281 -5.32 -2.96 23.73
CA LEU A 281 -4.74 -1.96 22.84
C LEU A 281 -5.80 -0.93 22.44
N LYS A 282 -5.51 0.32 22.73
CA LYS A 282 -6.17 1.50 22.16
C LYS A 282 -5.22 2.21 21.21
N TYR A 283 -5.78 2.87 20.19
CA TYR A 283 -5.04 3.58 19.17
C TYR A 283 -5.06 5.08 19.42
N ASP A 284 -3.92 5.75 19.17
CA ASP A 284 -3.82 7.20 19.26
C ASP A 284 -4.38 7.87 18.01
N ARG A 285 -4.36 7.14 16.88
CA ARG A 285 -4.84 7.57 15.57
C ARG A 285 -5.63 6.48 14.88
N VAL A 286 -6.82 6.81 14.37
CA VAL A 286 -7.64 5.89 13.58
C VAL A 286 -8.03 6.55 12.26
N LEU A 287 -7.76 5.89 11.14
CA LEU A 287 -8.25 6.28 9.83
C LEU A 287 -9.42 5.38 9.44
N ALA A 288 -10.58 5.99 9.20
CA ALA A 288 -11.79 5.35 8.71
C ALA A 288 -12.11 5.88 7.30
N ASP A 289 -11.33 5.43 6.31
CA ASP A 289 -11.62 5.65 4.89
C ASP A 289 -12.66 4.63 4.42
N VAL A 290 -13.94 4.95 4.61
CA VAL A 290 -15.01 3.94 4.57
C VAL A 290 -15.46 3.60 3.14
N PRO A 291 -15.96 2.36 2.91
CA PRO A 291 -16.65 2.03 1.68
C PRO A 291 -17.84 2.96 1.45
N CYS A 292 -17.92 3.56 0.27
CA CYS A 292 -18.94 4.55 -0.10
C CYS A 292 -19.42 4.34 -1.55
N SER A 293 -20.43 5.10 -1.98
CA SER A 293 -20.93 5.06 -3.36
C SER A 293 -19.88 5.45 -4.40
N GLY A 294 -18.87 6.23 -3.98
CA GLY A 294 -17.74 6.64 -4.80
C GLY A 294 -18.11 7.68 -5.87
N ASP A 295 -19.15 8.47 -5.66
CA ASP A 295 -19.65 9.44 -6.64
C ASP A 295 -18.80 10.70 -6.80
N GLY A 296 -17.80 10.91 -5.93
CA GLY A 296 -16.67 11.81 -6.17
C GLY A 296 -15.63 11.26 -7.16
N THR A 297 -15.74 9.99 -7.59
CA THR A 297 -14.76 9.32 -8.45
C THR A 297 -15.15 9.24 -9.94
N MET A 298 -16.22 9.91 -10.36
CA MET A 298 -16.77 9.85 -11.73
C MET A 298 -15.76 10.15 -12.85
N ARG A 299 -14.71 10.93 -12.56
CA ARG A 299 -13.62 11.26 -13.49
C ARG A 299 -12.72 10.07 -13.83
N LYS A 300 -12.56 9.12 -12.90
CA LYS A 300 -11.71 7.91 -13.06
C LYS A 300 -12.48 6.60 -13.12
N ASN A 301 -13.73 6.59 -12.65
CA ASN A 301 -14.61 5.43 -12.67
C ASN A 301 -15.84 5.73 -13.54
N PRO A 302 -15.77 5.49 -14.86
CA PRO A 302 -16.87 5.75 -15.78
C PRO A 302 -18.16 5.02 -15.40
N ASP A 303 -18.04 3.88 -14.71
CA ASP A 303 -19.18 3.09 -14.26
C ASP A 303 -20.13 3.83 -13.31
N CYS A 304 -19.58 4.80 -12.58
CA CYS A 304 -20.35 5.58 -11.64
C CYS A 304 -21.46 6.37 -12.35
N TRP A 305 -21.22 6.90 -13.56
CA TRP A 305 -22.20 7.70 -14.30
C TRP A 305 -23.52 6.95 -14.52
N PHE A 306 -23.48 5.65 -14.82
CA PHE A 306 -24.70 4.88 -15.11
C PHE A 306 -25.25 4.09 -13.91
N LYS A 307 -24.42 3.76 -12.92
CA LYS A 307 -24.87 3.01 -11.72
C LYS A 307 -25.42 3.93 -10.63
N TRP A 308 -25.03 5.20 -10.64
CA TRP A 308 -25.39 6.14 -9.60
C TRP A 308 -26.90 6.34 -9.48
N ASN A 309 -27.40 6.32 -8.25
CA ASN A 309 -28.77 6.65 -7.90
C ASN A 309 -28.83 7.19 -6.46
N PRO A 310 -29.83 8.03 -6.12
CA PRO A 310 -29.90 8.69 -4.81
C PRO A 310 -29.98 7.75 -3.59
N ILE A 311 -30.57 6.56 -3.76
CA ILE A 311 -30.75 5.58 -2.67
C ILE A 311 -29.48 4.78 -2.38
N GLY A 312 -28.48 4.81 -3.28
CA GLY A 312 -27.21 4.11 -3.08
C GLY A 312 -26.54 4.44 -1.75
N ALA A 313 -26.54 5.73 -1.39
CA ALA A 313 -26.01 6.24 -0.13
C ALA A 313 -26.73 5.67 1.11
N CYS A 314 -28.06 5.60 1.08
CA CYS A 314 -28.84 5.07 2.21
C CYS A 314 -28.50 3.61 2.56
N HIS A 315 -28.11 2.80 1.57
CA HIS A 315 -27.70 1.41 1.79
C HIS A 315 -26.35 1.29 2.52
N LEU A 316 -25.46 2.26 2.35
CA LEU A 316 -24.11 2.25 2.93
C LEU A 316 -24.03 2.99 4.26
N HIS A 317 -24.93 3.94 4.50
CA HIS A 317 -25.00 4.76 5.72
C HIS A 317 -24.84 3.94 7.02
N ASN A 318 -25.66 2.90 7.23
CA ASN A 318 -25.57 2.08 8.44
C ASN A 318 -24.25 1.32 8.57
N LEU A 319 -23.64 0.91 7.44
CA LEU A 319 -22.33 0.27 7.46
C LEU A 319 -21.26 1.28 7.89
N GLN A 320 -21.29 2.48 7.32
CA GLN A 320 -20.35 3.57 7.61
C GLN A 320 -20.46 4.01 9.08
N ALA A 321 -21.68 4.20 9.60
CA ALA A 321 -21.93 4.52 11.01
C ALA A 321 -21.37 3.44 11.95
N ARG A 322 -21.54 2.15 11.62
CA ARG A 322 -20.98 1.05 12.41
C ARG A 322 -19.44 1.01 12.37
N ILE A 323 -18.82 1.31 11.24
CA ILE A 323 -17.35 1.40 11.14
C ILE A 323 -16.86 2.57 11.99
N LEU A 324 -17.47 3.76 11.85
CA LEU A 324 -17.12 4.94 12.63
C LEU A 324 -17.27 4.67 14.14
N ARG A 325 -18.40 4.11 14.56
CA ARG A 325 -18.64 3.71 15.96
C ARG A 325 -17.55 2.78 16.46
N ARG A 326 -17.19 1.74 15.69
CA ARG A 326 -16.15 0.80 16.09
C ARG A 326 -14.77 1.46 16.15
N GLY A 327 -14.47 2.39 15.25
CA GLY A 327 -13.26 3.20 15.27
C GLY A 327 -13.13 4.02 16.55
N LEU A 328 -14.20 4.68 16.99
CA LEU A 328 -14.23 5.45 18.25
C LEU A 328 -14.07 4.55 19.50
N GLU A 329 -14.57 3.31 19.45
CA GLU A 329 -14.41 2.35 20.56
C GLU A 329 -12.97 1.90 20.77
N VAL A 330 -12.19 1.79 19.70
CA VAL A 330 -10.77 1.39 19.77
C VAL A 330 -9.83 2.59 19.88
N LEU A 331 -10.35 3.81 19.76
CA LEU A 331 -9.60 5.05 19.93
C LEU A 331 -9.38 5.36 21.42
N GLU A 332 -8.17 5.80 21.73
CA GLU A 332 -7.77 6.31 23.04
C GLU A 332 -8.48 7.64 23.36
N VAL A 333 -8.69 7.94 24.64
CA VAL A 333 -9.13 9.28 25.05
C VAL A 333 -8.01 10.28 24.79
N GLY A 334 -8.31 11.38 24.11
CA GLY A 334 -7.33 12.32 23.54
C GLY A 334 -6.84 11.91 22.14
N GLY A 335 -7.24 10.72 21.65
CA GLY A 335 -6.92 10.26 20.30
C GLY A 335 -7.73 10.96 19.21
N ARG A 336 -7.22 10.89 17.98
CA ARG A 336 -7.85 11.48 16.79
C ARG A 336 -8.30 10.39 15.80
N LEU A 337 -9.55 10.49 15.34
CA LEU A 337 -10.07 9.68 14.24
C LEU A 337 -10.34 10.57 13.03
N VAL A 338 -9.91 10.15 11.85
CA VAL A 338 -10.31 10.80 10.59
C VAL A 338 -11.30 9.90 9.86
N TYR A 339 -12.51 10.40 9.64
CA TYR A 339 -13.51 9.80 8.77
C TYR A 339 -13.37 10.40 7.37
N SER A 340 -13.36 9.55 6.35
CA SER A 340 -13.32 10.04 4.97
C SER A 340 -14.10 9.17 3.99
N THR A 341 -14.61 9.83 2.95
CA THR A 341 -15.30 9.17 1.83
C THR A 341 -14.79 9.76 0.49
N CYS A 342 -14.91 8.99 -0.58
CA CYS A 342 -14.83 9.51 -1.95
C CYS A 342 -16.24 9.77 -2.53
N SER A 343 -17.17 10.14 -1.66
CA SER A 343 -18.53 10.56 -2.01
C SER A 343 -18.69 12.07 -1.84
N LEU A 344 -19.68 12.64 -2.52
CA LEU A 344 -20.16 14.01 -2.27
C LEU A 344 -21.52 14.01 -1.56
N ASN A 345 -22.07 12.83 -1.23
CA ASN A 345 -23.44 12.68 -0.78
C ASN A 345 -23.54 12.92 0.74
N PRO A 346 -24.37 13.87 1.20
CA PRO A 346 -24.48 14.20 2.62
C PRO A 346 -25.02 13.04 3.47
N ILE A 347 -25.71 12.07 2.86
CA ILE A 347 -26.18 10.86 3.55
C ILE A 347 -25.00 9.95 3.93
N GLU A 348 -23.91 9.93 3.17
CA GLU A 348 -22.70 9.17 3.48
C GLU A 348 -21.69 9.99 4.29
N ASP A 349 -21.87 11.31 4.34
CA ASP A 349 -20.94 12.25 4.95
C ASP A 349 -21.49 12.77 6.29
N GLU A 350 -22.17 13.91 6.32
CA GLU A 350 -22.62 14.54 7.56
C GLU A 350 -23.69 13.75 8.28
N ALA A 351 -24.58 13.04 7.58
CA ALA A 351 -25.60 12.23 8.23
C ALA A 351 -24.98 11.10 9.08
N VAL A 352 -23.91 10.46 8.58
CA VAL A 352 -23.18 9.42 9.33
C VAL A 352 -22.53 10.01 10.58
N LEU A 353 -21.87 11.16 10.44
CA LEU A 353 -21.27 11.87 11.57
C LEU A 353 -22.34 12.28 12.58
N ALA A 354 -23.47 12.80 12.11
CA ALA A 354 -24.55 13.30 12.94
C ALA A 354 -25.24 12.20 13.74
N GLU A 355 -25.48 11.04 13.12
CA GLU A 355 -25.99 9.85 13.82
C GLU A 355 -25.06 9.47 14.98
N VAL A 356 -23.77 9.26 14.70
CA VAL A 356 -22.83 8.74 15.69
C VAL A 356 -22.53 9.78 16.77
N LEU A 357 -22.34 11.06 16.43
CA LEU A 357 -22.04 12.12 17.40
C LEU A 357 -23.19 12.33 18.38
N THR A 358 -24.44 12.25 17.92
CA THR A 358 -25.61 12.37 18.79
C THR A 358 -25.64 11.30 19.89
N GLU A 359 -25.10 10.11 19.61
CA GLU A 359 -25.00 9.02 20.61
C GLU A 359 -23.82 9.19 21.58
N THR A 360 -22.86 10.06 21.29
CA THR A 360 -21.63 10.20 22.08
C THR A 360 -21.78 11.10 23.31
N ALA A 361 -22.87 11.86 23.44
CA ALA A 361 -23.11 12.81 24.54
C ALA A 361 -21.89 13.70 24.84
N ASP A 362 -21.40 14.41 23.82
CA ASP A 362 -20.23 15.31 23.84
C ASP A 362 -18.87 14.66 24.12
N ALA A 363 -18.80 13.32 24.24
CA ALA A 363 -17.53 12.60 24.40
C ALA A 363 -16.63 12.70 23.15
N VAL A 364 -17.21 13.02 22.00
CA VAL A 364 -16.49 13.19 20.72
C VAL A 364 -16.91 14.51 20.09
N GLU A 365 -15.96 15.22 19.50
CA GLU A 365 -16.23 16.45 18.75
C GLU A 365 -15.50 16.50 17.42
N ILE A 366 -16.05 17.23 16.46
CA ILE A 366 -15.35 17.55 15.20
C ILE A 366 -14.37 18.69 15.47
N ILE A 367 -13.11 18.46 15.11
CA ILE A 367 -12.04 19.47 15.22
C ILE A 367 -11.74 20.06 13.85
N ASP A 368 -11.37 21.33 13.84
CA ASP A 368 -10.87 22.00 12.64
C ASP A 368 -9.43 21.52 12.36
N VAL A 369 -9.17 21.15 11.11
CA VAL A 369 -7.87 20.66 10.61
C VAL A 369 -7.45 21.38 9.33
N SER A 370 -8.06 22.53 9.04
CA SER A 370 -7.71 23.38 7.89
C SER A 370 -6.23 23.81 7.90
N ASP A 371 -5.65 23.97 9.08
CA ASP A 371 -4.22 24.25 9.30
C ASP A 371 -3.29 23.11 8.82
N ARG A 372 -3.81 21.87 8.76
CA ARG A 372 -3.06 20.69 8.29
C ARG A 372 -3.00 20.57 6.79
N VAL A 373 -3.78 21.35 6.06
CA VAL A 373 -3.86 21.34 4.59
C VAL A 373 -3.78 22.75 4.00
N PRO A 374 -2.68 23.48 4.23
CA PRO A 374 -2.54 24.86 3.79
C PRO A 374 -2.64 24.97 2.26
N GLY A 375 -3.46 25.90 1.77
CA GLY A 375 -3.67 26.13 0.33
C GLY A 375 -4.60 25.13 -0.36
N LEU A 376 -5.19 24.18 0.37
CA LEU A 376 -6.33 23.41 -0.12
C LEU A 376 -7.57 24.32 -0.18
N ILE A 377 -8.28 24.29 -1.30
CA ILE A 377 -9.59 24.92 -1.44
C ILE A 377 -10.65 23.84 -1.19
N PHE A 378 -11.58 24.13 -0.29
CA PHE A 378 -12.66 23.23 0.09
C PHE A 378 -13.89 24.03 0.51
N GLU A 379 -15.06 23.42 0.39
CA GLU A 379 -16.29 23.89 1.03
C GLU A 379 -16.43 23.29 2.43
N ASN A 380 -17.17 23.98 3.29
CA ASN A 380 -17.49 23.47 4.62
C ASN A 380 -18.59 22.40 4.55
N GLY A 381 -18.62 21.51 5.55
CA GLY A 381 -19.75 20.57 5.72
C GLY A 381 -21.08 21.29 5.99
N VAL A 382 -22.18 20.61 5.70
CA VAL A 382 -23.54 21.15 5.79
C VAL A 382 -24.33 20.60 6.98
N SER A 383 -25.17 21.42 7.61
CA SER A 383 -26.07 21.00 8.69
C SER A 383 -27.49 20.70 8.22
N LYS A 384 -27.81 20.99 6.96
CA LYS A 384 -29.13 20.79 6.34
C LYS A 384 -28.95 20.10 5.00
N TRP A 385 -29.72 19.03 4.79
CA TRP A 385 -29.76 18.28 3.54
C TRP A 385 -31.13 17.64 3.37
N LYS A 386 -31.47 17.24 2.14
CA LYS A 386 -32.73 16.56 1.82
C LYS A 386 -32.46 15.15 1.33
N VAL A 387 -33.47 14.29 1.40
CA VAL A 387 -33.37 12.89 0.92
C VAL A 387 -34.23 12.74 -0.33
N MET A 388 -33.68 12.11 -1.37
CA MET A 388 -34.38 11.90 -2.64
C MET A 388 -34.66 10.41 -2.85
N SER A 389 -35.88 10.09 -3.29
CA SER A 389 -36.27 8.75 -3.70
C SER A 389 -35.61 8.36 -5.02
N ARG A 390 -35.64 7.06 -5.35
CA ARG A 390 -35.18 6.58 -6.66
C ARG A 390 -35.97 7.19 -7.83
N ASP A 391 -37.24 7.53 -7.61
CA ASP A 391 -38.14 8.11 -8.61
C ASP A 391 -38.00 9.65 -8.71
N GLY A 392 -37.08 10.24 -7.94
CA GLY A 392 -36.79 11.69 -7.95
C GLY A 392 -37.71 12.54 -7.07
N VAL A 393 -38.40 11.92 -6.12
CA VAL A 393 -39.24 12.64 -5.14
C VAL A 393 -38.39 13.04 -3.93
N TRP A 394 -38.45 14.31 -3.53
CA TRP A 394 -37.73 14.83 -2.37
C TRP A 394 -38.54 14.69 -1.07
N PHE A 395 -37.82 14.43 0.02
CA PHE A 395 -38.33 14.39 1.38
C PHE A 395 -37.44 15.26 2.26
N GLU A 396 -38.06 16.12 3.07
CA GLU A 396 -37.36 16.93 4.08
C GLU A 396 -37.37 16.26 5.44
N LYS A 397 -38.41 15.46 5.73
CA LYS A 397 -38.56 14.69 6.97
C LYS A 397 -38.88 13.23 6.66
N HIS A 398 -38.55 12.35 7.60
CA HIS A 398 -38.89 10.92 7.49
C HIS A 398 -40.41 10.68 7.47
N GLU A 399 -41.20 11.53 8.13
CA GLU A 399 -42.67 11.44 8.19
C GLU A 399 -43.31 11.55 6.80
N ASP A 400 -42.67 12.27 5.87
CA ASP A 400 -43.14 12.44 4.49
C ASP A 400 -42.85 11.24 3.60
N VAL A 401 -42.03 10.29 4.08
CA VAL A 401 -41.60 9.13 3.31
C VAL A 401 -42.74 8.09 3.27
N PRO A 402 -43.16 7.62 2.09
CA PRO A 402 -44.17 6.56 1.98
C PRO A 402 -43.72 5.26 2.67
N GLU A 403 -44.63 4.56 3.36
CA GLU A 403 -44.33 3.34 4.13
C GLU A 403 -43.53 2.28 3.35
N LYS A 404 -43.81 2.14 2.05
CA LYS A 404 -43.10 1.20 1.15
C LYS A 404 -41.59 1.48 1.04
N LEU A 405 -41.13 2.69 1.39
CA LEU A 405 -39.74 3.13 1.32
C LEU A 405 -39.05 3.21 2.68
N HIS A 406 -39.75 3.05 3.81
CA HIS A 406 -39.17 3.16 5.17
C HIS A 406 -38.00 2.20 5.43
N MET A 407 -37.99 1.04 4.76
CA MET A 407 -36.87 0.09 4.87
C MET A 407 -35.59 0.58 4.17
N GLN A 408 -35.72 1.42 3.14
CA GLN A 408 -34.62 1.97 2.35
C GLN A 408 -34.20 3.35 2.88
N ILE A 409 -35.16 4.20 3.21
CA ILE A 409 -34.97 5.55 3.73
C ILE A 409 -35.37 5.52 5.21
N ARG A 410 -34.37 5.50 6.08
CA ARG A 410 -34.54 5.43 7.53
C ARG A 410 -34.50 6.82 8.18
N PRO A 411 -34.96 6.99 9.43
CA PRO A 411 -34.92 8.30 10.09
C PRO A 411 -33.51 8.90 10.24
N ASN A 412 -32.48 8.06 10.44
CA ASN A 412 -31.10 8.50 10.66
C ASN A 412 -30.41 9.14 9.44
N VAL A 413 -30.98 9.01 8.24
CA VAL A 413 -30.42 9.67 7.05
C VAL A 413 -30.85 11.14 6.89
N PHE A 414 -31.74 11.63 7.75
CA PHE A 414 -32.18 13.02 7.78
C PHE A 414 -31.38 13.84 8.82
N PRO A 415 -31.27 15.16 8.67
CA PRO A 415 -30.62 16.01 9.67
C PRO A 415 -31.32 15.85 11.03
N PRO A 416 -30.58 15.59 12.13
CA PRO A 416 -31.17 15.61 13.46
C PRO A 416 -31.45 17.05 13.92
N GLU A 417 -32.31 17.21 14.93
CA GLU A 417 -32.69 18.53 15.45
C GLU A 417 -31.48 19.32 15.99
N ASN A 418 -30.47 18.62 16.52
CA ASN A 418 -29.25 19.20 17.06
C ASN A 418 -28.13 19.38 16.01
N ALA A 419 -28.38 19.18 14.70
CA ALA A 419 -27.35 19.23 13.65
C ALA A 419 -26.49 20.50 13.68
N GLU A 420 -27.09 21.65 14.00
CA GLU A 420 -26.38 22.94 14.07
C GLU A 420 -25.34 23.00 15.22
N SER A 421 -25.53 22.21 16.29
CA SER A 421 -24.57 22.12 17.41
C SER A 421 -23.42 21.13 17.19
N LEU A 422 -23.47 20.30 16.14
CA LEU A 422 -22.49 19.22 15.92
C LEU A 422 -21.20 19.70 15.23
N ASN A 423 -21.06 21.01 14.96
CA ASN A 423 -19.89 21.60 14.29
C ASN A 423 -19.58 20.97 12.92
N LEU A 424 -20.61 20.55 12.18
CA LEU A 424 -20.47 19.94 10.85
C LEU A 424 -19.77 20.86 9.84
N ASN A 425 -19.82 22.17 10.07
CA ASN A 425 -19.11 23.17 9.27
C ASN A 425 -17.57 23.06 9.34
N ARG A 426 -17.01 22.25 10.24
CA ARG A 426 -15.57 21.98 10.33
C ARG A 426 -15.13 20.83 9.41
N CYS A 427 -16.06 20.14 8.76
CA CYS A 427 -15.75 19.11 7.77
C CYS A 427 -15.27 19.75 6.47
N LEU A 428 -14.39 19.04 5.76
CA LEU A 428 -13.82 19.49 4.48
C LEU A 428 -14.53 18.77 3.33
N ARG A 429 -15.20 19.53 2.46
CA ARG A 429 -15.77 19.07 1.19
C ARG A 429 -14.91 19.54 0.04
N ILE A 430 -14.21 18.61 -0.61
CA ILE A 430 -13.38 18.93 -1.77
C ILE A 430 -14.18 18.68 -3.04
N LEU A 431 -14.43 19.74 -3.81
CA LEU A 431 -15.16 19.66 -5.06
C LEU A 431 -14.18 19.58 -6.25
N PRO A 432 -14.46 18.75 -7.28
CA PRO A 432 -13.53 18.49 -8.39
C PRO A 432 -13.01 19.74 -9.12
N HIS A 433 -13.87 20.73 -9.36
CA HIS A 433 -13.54 21.93 -10.16
C HIS A 433 -12.67 22.95 -9.43
N GLN A 434 -12.63 22.91 -8.10
CA GLN A 434 -11.90 23.90 -7.30
C GLN A 434 -10.38 23.86 -7.58
N GLN A 435 -9.81 22.65 -7.68
CA GLN A 435 -8.36 22.47 -7.90
C GLN A 435 -8.05 21.36 -8.91
N ASN A 436 -8.99 21.05 -9.81
CA ASN A 436 -8.88 20.01 -10.83
C ASN A 436 -8.56 18.62 -10.22
N THR A 437 -9.32 18.22 -9.19
CA THR A 437 -9.13 16.95 -8.47
C THR A 437 -10.34 16.02 -8.60
N GLY A 438 -10.33 14.89 -7.90
CA GLY A 438 -11.58 14.16 -7.61
C GLY A 438 -12.41 14.87 -6.54
N GLY A 439 -13.60 14.34 -6.29
CA GLY A 439 -14.48 14.74 -5.18
C GLY A 439 -14.20 13.91 -3.93
N PHE A 440 -14.23 14.55 -2.76
CA PHE A 440 -13.85 13.89 -1.51
C PHE A 440 -14.43 14.59 -0.27
N PHE A 441 -14.62 13.84 0.81
CA PHE A 441 -15.08 14.34 2.10
C PHE A 441 -14.15 13.89 3.22
N VAL A 442 -13.83 14.79 4.15
CA VAL A 442 -12.96 14.52 5.31
C VAL A 442 -13.50 15.19 6.56
N ALA A 443 -13.56 14.44 7.67
CA ALA A 443 -13.86 14.97 8.99
C ALA A 443 -12.87 14.41 10.02
N ALA A 444 -12.29 15.29 10.83
CA ALA A 444 -11.43 14.92 11.93
C ALA A 444 -12.18 15.01 13.26
N LEU A 445 -12.09 13.96 14.06
CA LEU A 445 -12.82 13.78 15.31
C LEU A 445 -11.81 13.62 16.45
N LEU A 446 -12.05 14.32 17.56
CA LEU A 446 -11.30 14.17 18.80
C LEU A 446 -12.19 13.50 19.85
N LYS A 447 -11.69 12.42 20.46
CA LYS A 447 -12.37 11.77 21.59
C LYS A 447 -11.91 12.41 22.90
N LYS A 448 -12.78 13.18 23.56
CA LYS A 448 -12.48 13.94 24.78
C LYS A 448 -12.64 13.12 26.06
N SER A 449 -13.57 12.18 26.07
CA SER A 449 -13.86 11.33 27.22
C SER A 449 -14.33 9.94 26.76
N GLU A 450 -14.56 9.03 27.71
CA GLU A 450 -15.04 7.69 27.35
C GLU A 450 -16.49 7.70 26.86
N LEU A 451 -16.78 6.77 25.96
CA LEU A 451 -18.06 6.70 25.26
C LEU A 451 -19.18 6.24 26.21
N PRO A 452 -20.38 6.86 26.16
CA PRO A 452 -21.48 6.52 27.09
C PRO A 452 -21.86 5.04 27.07
N TRP A 453 -21.86 4.41 25.89
CA TRP A 453 -22.21 2.98 25.76
C TRP A 453 -21.09 2.04 26.23
N LEU A 454 -19.84 2.48 26.30
CA LEU A 454 -18.77 1.69 26.91
C LEU A 454 -18.85 1.76 28.43
N ILE A 455 -19.16 2.94 29.00
CA ILE A 455 -19.37 3.13 30.44
C ILE A 455 -20.52 2.25 30.93
N LYS A 456 -21.66 2.25 30.22
CA LYS A 456 -22.82 1.40 30.53
C LYS A 456 -22.45 -0.09 30.54
N LYS A 457 -21.75 -0.58 29.51
CA LYS A 457 -21.29 -1.98 29.45
C LYS A 457 -20.38 -2.36 30.61
N VAL A 458 -19.46 -1.48 31.03
CA VAL A 458 -18.60 -1.75 32.17
C VAL A 458 -19.40 -1.78 33.47
N GLY A 459 -20.37 -0.87 33.62
CA GLY A 459 -21.29 -0.86 34.77
C GLY A 459 -22.18 -2.10 34.84
N GLU A 460 -22.72 -2.56 33.71
CA GLU A 460 -23.53 -3.79 33.60
C GLU A 460 -22.70 -5.04 33.94
N VAL A 461 -21.49 -5.18 33.39
CA VAL A 461 -20.60 -6.32 33.70
C VAL A 461 -20.12 -6.29 35.16
N ALA A 462 -19.93 -5.10 35.74
CA ALA A 462 -19.59 -4.96 37.16
C ALA A 462 -20.80 -5.28 38.07
N ALA A 463 -22.03 -4.98 37.62
CA ALA A 463 -23.25 -5.33 38.34
C ALA A 463 -23.53 -6.83 38.27
N GLU A 464 -23.37 -7.48 37.11
CA GLU A 464 -23.51 -8.93 36.93
C GLU A 464 -22.51 -9.70 37.81
N LYS A 465 -21.24 -9.28 37.85
CA LYS A 465 -20.24 -9.86 38.78
C LYS A 465 -20.52 -9.57 40.25
N GLY A 466 -21.22 -8.47 40.56
CA GLY A 466 -21.67 -8.13 41.90
C GLY A 466 -22.91 -8.93 42.35
N GLU A 467 -23.68 -9.48 41.41
CA GLU A 467 -24.80 -10.38 41.67
C GLU A 467 -24.35 -11.85 41.77
N GLU A 468 -23.39 -12.30 40.94
CA GLU A 468 -22.74 -13.62 41.10
C GLU A 468 -22.08 -13.75 42.49
N ASN A 469 -21.39 -12.71 42.98
CA ASN A 469 -20.82 -12.70 44.34
C ASN A 469 -21.89 -12.67 45.47
N LYS A 470 -23.16 -12.33 45.18
CA LYS A 470 -24.27 -12.36 46.16
C LYS A 470 -25.05 -13.68 46.14
N GLU A 471 -24.96 -14.45 45.05
CA GLU A 471 -25.49 -15.81 44.97
C GLU A 471 -24.48 -16.84 45.49
N GLU A 472 -23.17 -16.63 45.29
CA GLU A 472 -22.10 -17.48 45.87
C GLU A 472 -22.04 -17.40 47.42
N GLU A 473 -22.35 -16.25 48.05
CA GLU A 473 -22.47 -16.14 49.52
C GLU A 473 -23.73 -16.83 50.11
N LYS A 474 -24.66 -17.32 49.27
CA LYS A 474 -25.85 -18.09 49.72
C LYS A 474 -25.77 -19.59 49.46
N GLU A 475 -24.87 -20.06 48.59
CA GLU A 475 -24.63 -21.49 48.35
C GLU A 475 -23.49 -22.09 49.21
N GLU A 476 -22.58 -21.28 49.77
CA GLU A 476 -21.49 -21.74 50.65
C GLU A 476 -21.93 -22.20 52.07
N LYS A 477 -23.23 -22.32 52.36
CA LYS A 477 -23.75 -22.92 53.61
C LYS A 477 -24.46 -24.26 53.43
N LYS A 478 -24.37 -24.93 52.28
CA LYS A 478 -25.09 -26.20 52.05
C LYS A 478 -24.35 -27.38 51.41
N GLU A 479 -23.04 -27.33 51.21
CA GLU A 479 -22.29 -28.49 50.68
C GLU A 479 -21.07 -28.91 51.52
N GLU A 480 -21.25 -29.01 52.84
CA GLU A 480 -20.52 -30.01 53.64
C GLU A 480 -21.42 -31.23 53.82
N ASN A 481 -21.54 -32.06 52.77
CA ASN A 481 -21.83 -33.51 52.84
C ASN A 481 -22.16 -34.05 51.44
N LYS A 482 -21.14 -34.59 50.76
CA LYS A 482 -21.15 -35.89 50.04
C LYS A 482 -19.95 -35.99 49.09
N GLU A 483 -18.82 -36.37 49.65
CA GLU A 483 -17.89 -37.24 48.92
C GLU A 483 -18.45 -38.66 48.93
N GLU A 484 -18.80 -39.21 47.77
CA GLU A 484 -18.26 -40.50 47.30
C GLU A 484 -18.98 -41.00 46.04
N LYS A 485 -18.15 -41.48 45.10
CA LYS A 485 -18.45 -42.42 43.99
C LYS A 485 -19.18 -41.82 42.78
N THR A 486 -18.43 -41.57 41.71
CA THR A 486 -18.27 -42.58 40.65
C THR A 486 -17.08 -42.29 39.75
N ASN A 487 -16.30 -43.34 39.57
CA ASN A 487 -15.03 -43.42 38.87
C ASN A 487 -15.27 -43.51 37.36
N ARG A 488 -15.01 -42.43 36.59
CA ARG A 488 -14.76 -42.48 35.14
C ARG A 488 -13.74 -41.40 34.79
N GLY A 489 -12.49 -41.83 34.58
CA GLY A 489 -11.41 -40.94 34.14
C GLY A 489 -11.75 -40.24 32.82
N PRO A 490 -11.22 -39.03 32.60
CA PRO A 490 -11.49 -38.27 31.38
C PRO A 490 -10.99 -39.04 30.15
N PRO A 491 -11.75 -39.07 29.04
CA PRO A 491 -11.36 -39.83 27.86
C PRO A 491 -10.08 -39.25 27.27
N LYS A 492 -9.07 -40.12 27.09
CA LYS A 492 -7.89 -39.79 26.29
C LYS A 492 -8.23 -39.88 24.79
N LYS A 493 -7.69 -38.91 24.04
CA LYS A 493 -7.63 -38.74 22.56
C LYS A 493 -8.74 -37.84 21.99
N GLY A 494 -8.44 -36.96 21.02
CA GLY A 494 -7.39 -37.06 20.01
C GLY A 494 -6.58 -35.79 19.78
N LYS A 495 -5.49 -35.97 19.01
CA LYS A 495 -4.63 -34.91 18.48
C LYS A 495 -5.50 -33.79 17.92
N HIS A 496 -5.49 -32.61 18.56
CA HIS A 496 -6.05 -31.41 17.97
C HIS A 496 -5.36 -31.15 16.64
N THR A 497 -6.06 -31.41 15.54
CA THR A 497 -5.80 -30.75 14.27
C THR A 497 -5.80 -29.26 14.54
N ARG A 498 -4.65 -28.59 14.33
CA ARG A 498 -4.49 -27.14 14.50
C ARG A 498 -5.61 -26.42 13.74
N PHE A 499 -6.61 -25.89 14.44
CA PHE A 499 -7.50 -24.86 13.92
C PHE A 499 -6.72 -23.54 13.97
N GLY A 500 -5.74 -23.40 13.07
CA GLY A 500 -5.01 -22.16 12.85
C GLY A 500 -5.45 -21.52 11.53
N PHE A 501 -5.27 -20.21 11.41
CA PHE A 501 -5.34 -19.55 10.11
C PHE A 501 -4.35 -20.21 9.14
N ARG A 502 -4.66 -20.21 7.83
CA ARG A 502 -3.80 -20.82 6.79
C ARG A 502 -2.50 -20.05 6.51
N GLU A 503 -2.22 -19.00 7.26
CA GLU A 503 -1.05 -18.14 7.08
C GLU A 503 0.19 -18.78 7.72
N ASP A 504 1.36 -18.42 7.20
CA ASP A 504 2.63 -18.90 7.76
C ASP A 504 2.79 -18.41 9.21
N PRO A 505 3.27 -19.28 10.14
CA PRO A 505 3.44 -18.90 11.54
C PRO A 505 4.54 -17.85 11.72
N PHE A 506 4.35 -16.96 12.70
CA PHE A 506 5.35 -15.97 13.11
C PHE A 506 6.19 -16.52 14.27
N ASN A 507 7.30 -17.20 13.97
CA ASN A 507 8.17 -17.80 14.99
C ASN A 507 9.28 -16.82 15.36
N TYR A 508 9.20 -16.22 16.54
CA TYR A 508 10.23 -15.33 17.06
C TYR A 508 11.43 -16.11 17.59
N PHE A 509 12.60 -15.46 17.59
CA PHE A 509 13.84 -16.04 18.11
C PHE A 509 13.75 -16.23 19.63
N GLU A 510 14.33 -17.33 20.10
CA GLU A 510 14.66 -17.53 21.51
C GLU A 510 16.07 -16.98 21.78
N MET A 511 16.38 -16.68 23.04
CA MET A 511 17.63 -16.00 23.42
C MET A 511 18.90 -16.80 23.07
N ASP A 512 18.77 -18.12 22.91
CA ASP A 512 19.83 -19.09 22.64
C ASP A 512 19.79 -19.64 21.20
N ASP A 513 19.12 -18.95 20.25
CA ASP A 513 19.06 -19.43 18.86
C ASP A 513 20.48 -19.64 18.29
N PRO A 514 20.82 -20.86 17.83
CA PRO A 514 22.18 -21.24 17.46
C PRO A 514 22.70 -20.50 16.21
N ILE A 515 21.81 -19.87 15.43
CA ILE A 515 22.17 -19.14 14.23
C ILE A 515 22.74 -17.75 14.58
N TRP A 516 22.28 -17.15 15.68
CA TRP A 516 22.58 -15.76 16.00
C TRP A 516 24.07 -15.46 16.28
N PRO A 517 24.81 -16.26 17.07
CA PRO A 517 26.22 -15.96 17.38
C PRO A 517 27.09 -15.81 16.12
N THR A 518 26.86 -16.66 15.13
CA THR A 518 27.60 -16.62 13.85
C THR A 518 27.33 -15.33 13.07
N ILE A 519 26.09 -14.82 13.11
CA ILE A 519 25.70 -13.57 12.44
C ILE A 519 26.29 -12.37 13.18
N ARG A 520 26.09 -12.34 14.51
CA ARG A 520 26.60 -11.27 15.39
C ARG A 520 28.10 -11.08 15.22
N ASP A 521 28.88 -12.16 15.29
CA ASP A 521 30.34 -12.07 15.28
C ASP A 521 30.88 -11.66 13.90
N PHE A 522 30.22 -12.09 12.83
CA PHE A 522 30.60 -11.82 11.43
C PHE A 522 30.36 -10.37 11.03
N TYR A 523 29.22 -9.79 11.40
CA TYR A 523 28.89 -8.39 11.12
C TYR A 523 29.27 -7.44 12.26
N GLY A 524 29.71 -7.96 13.41
CA GLY A 524 29.99 -7.17 14.61
C GLY A 524 28.75 -6.41 15.07
N ILE A 525 27.64 -7.12 15.22
CA ILE A 525 26.38 -6.51 15.66
C ILE A 525 26.47 -6.12 17.13
N ASP A 526 26.02 -4.91 17.46
CA ASP A 526 26.01 -4.39 18.82
C ASP A 526 25.13 -5.24 19.75
N GLU A 527 25.47 -5.24 21.04
CA GLU A 527 24.71 -5.97 22.07
C GLU A 527 23.32 -5.36 22.29
N ASP A 528 23.16 -4.07 21.98
CA ASP A 528 21.90 -3.34 22.06
C ASP A 528 20.88 -3.75 20.98
N PHE A 529 21.27 -4.58 20.01
CA PHE A 529 20.34 -5.05 18.97
C PHE A 529 19.28 -6.00 19.57
N PRO A 530 17.96 -5.74 19.40
CA PRO A 530 16.91 -6.54 20.01
C PRO A 530 16.68 -7.85 19.23
N VAL A 531 17.50 -8.86 19.53
CA VAL A 531 17.49 -10.17 18.86
C VAL A 531 16.13 -10.86 18.97
N ASP A 532 15.44 -10.68 20.08
CA ASP A 532 14.15 -11.31 20.36
C ASP A 532 13.02 -10.78 19.46
N GLN A 533 13.25 -9.68 18.74
CA GLN A 533 12.36 -9.12 17.72
C GLN A 533 12.61 -9.71 16.31
N MET A 534 13.58 -10.60 16.17
CA MET A 534 13.81 -11.40 14.96
C MET A 534 12.78 -12.52 14.86
N LEU A 535 12.32 -12.81 13.63
CA LEU A 535 11.37 -13.89 13.36
C LEU A 535 11.65 -14.64 12.06
N ILE A 536 11.17 -15.90 12.02
CA ILE A 536 11.18 -16.80 10.87
C ILE A 536 9.74 -17.21 10.54
N ARG A 537 9.39 -17.13 9.25
CA ARG A 537 8.07 -17.54 8.75
C ARG A 537 7.97 -19.03 8.39
N SER A 538 9.09 -19.69 8.11
CA SER A 538 9.11 -21.14 7.83
C SER A 538 10.22 -21.85 8.58
N LEU A 539 9.85 -22.83 9.42
CA LEU A 539 10.77 -23.71 10.12
C LEU A 539 11.39 -24.75 9.18
N GLU A 540 10.69 -25.11 8.09
CA GLU A 540 11.08 -26.15 7.14
C GLU A 540 11.40 -25.56 5.75
N GLY A 541 12.51 -26.01 5.15
CA GLY A 541 12.89 -25.66 3.77
C GLY A 541 14.24 -24.95 3.60
N LYS A 542 14.72 -24.92 2.35
CA LYS A 542 16.03 -24.35 1.94
C LYS A 542 16.09 -22.82 1.99
N LYS A 543 14.95 -22.11 2.10
CA LYS A 543 14.85 -20.64 2.08
C LYS A 543 14.44 -20.07 3.44
N ARG A 544 15.36 -20.05 4.41
CA ARG A 544 15.16 -19.37 5.70
C ARG A 544 15.57 -17.91 5.59
N ASN A 545 14.62 -17.02 5.33
CA ASN A 545 14.84 -15.59 5.48
C ASN A 545 14.54 -15.19 6.94
N LEU A 546 15.28 -14.22 7.44
CA LEU A 546 15.04 -13.67 8.77
C LEU A 546 14.40 -12.30 8.62
N TYR A 547 13.33 -12.11 9.38
CA TYR A 547 12.56 -10.88 9.42
C TYR A 547 12.70 -10.22 10.79
N PHE A 548 12.39 -8.93 10.86
CA PHE A 548 12.46 -8.12 12.05
C PHE A 548 11.19 -7.30 12.20
N THR A 549 10.67 -7.18 13.42
CA THR A 549 9.50 -6.35 13.75
C THR A 549 9.85 -5.37 14.87
N SER A 550 9.07 -4.30 15.03
CA SER A 550 9.16 -3.50 16.26
C SER A 550 8.62 -4.29 17.47
N LYS A 551 9.06 -3.91 18.68
CA LYS A 551 8.63 -4.55 19.93
C LYS A 551 7.11 -4.66 20.05
N LEU A 552 6.39 -3.57 19.78
CA LEU A 552 4.93 -3.56 19.88
C LEU A 552 4.27 -4.51 18.86
N ILE A 553 4.78 -4.59 17.63
CA ILE A 553 4.26 -5.57 16.65
C ILE A 553 4.50 -7.01 17.10
N LYS A 554 5.67 -7.30 17.68
CA LYS A 554 5.95 -8.61 18.27
C LYS A 554 4.93 -8.97 19.35
N ASP A 555 4.70 -8.06 20.29
CA ASP A 555 3.77 -8.28 21.40
C ASP A 555 2.35 -8.49 20.88
N LEU A 556 1.91 -7.68 19.91
CA LEU A 556 0.60 -7.83 19.28
C LEU A 556 0.42 -9.19 18.60
N ILE A 557 1.43 -9.68 17.87
CA ILE A 557 1.33 -10.99 17.23
C ILE A 557 1.28 -12.09 18.29
N LYS A 558 2.22 -12.07 19.24
CA LYS A 558 2.36 -13.10 20.27
C LYS A 558 1.09 -13.27 21.13
N PHE A 559 0.47 -12.17 21.55
CA PHE A 559 -0.68 -12.24 22.45
C PHE A 559 -2.04 -12.38 21.73
N ASN A 560 -2.06 -12.29 20.39
CA ASN A 560 -3.31 -12.28 19.64
C ASN A 560 -3.38 -13.30 18.48
N GLU A 561 -2.34 -14.12 18.26
CA GLU A 561 -2.27 -15.08 17.14
C GLU A 561 -3.47 -16.03 17.02
N HIS A 562 -4.12 -16.38 18.14
CA HIS A 562 -5.30 -17.25 18.15
C HIS A 562 -6.61 -16.55 17.79
N LYS A 563 -6.66 -15.22 17.88
CA LYS A 563 -7.88 -14.40 17.70
C LYS A 563 -7.82 -13.54 16.45
N ILE A 564 -6.63 -13.09 16.08
CA ILE A 564 -6.40 -12.14 15.00
C ILE A 564 -5.78 -12.87 13.82
N LYS A 565 -6.43 -12.75 12.66
CA LYS A 565 -5.85 -13.18 11.39
C LYS A 565 -4.83 -12.15 10.90
N PHE A 566 -3.56 -12.38 11.20
CA PHE A 566 -2.43 -11.63 10.65
C PHE A 566 -2.06 -12.16 9.27
N ILE A 567 -2.07 -11.29 8.25
CA ILE A 567 -1.74 -11.63 6.86
C ILE A 567 -0.25 -11.44 6.58
N ASN A 568 0.34 -10.36 7.11
CA ASN A 568 1.74 -10.03 6.86
C ASN A 568 2.30 -9.15 7.97
N SER A 569 3.52 -9.45 8.42
CA SER A 569 4.26 -8.61 9.37
C SER A 569 5.76 -8.87 9.31
N GLY A 570 6.55 -7.83 9.55
CA GLY A 570 8.00 -7.92 9.64
C GLY A 570 8.73 -7.62 8.33
N LEU A 571 9.86 -6.96 8.51
CA LEU A 571 10.80 -6.52 7.49
C LEU A 571 11.90 -7.55 7.29
N LYS A 572 12.23 -7.94 6.05
CA LYS A 572 13.33 -8.89 5.82
C LYS A 572 14.66 -8.19 6.03
N VAL A 573 15.43 -8.63 7.02
CA VAL A 573 16.76 -8.05 7.32
C VAL A 573 17.90 -8.93 6.84
N LEU A 574 17.70 -10.25 6.80
CA LEU A 574 18.73 -11.21 6.39
C LEU A 574 18.13 -12.29 5.49
N SER A 575 18.92 -12.73 4.52
CA SER A 575 18.58 -13.84 3.63
C SER A 575 19.62 -14.95 3.74
N ARG A 576 19.20 -16.21 3.80
CA ARG A 576 20.14 -17.34 3.78
C ARG A 576 20.93 -17.36 2.47
N SER A 577 22.24 -17.52 2.59
CA SER A 577 23.22 -17.58 1.50
C SER A 577 24.33 -18.54 1.89
N GLU A 578 24.30 -19.76 1.37
CA GLU A 578 25.34 -20.77 1.63
C GLU A 578 26.53 -20.54 0.69
N ASN A 579 27.71 -20.32 1.27
CA ASN A 579 28.96 -20.17 0.54
C ASN A 579 30.02 -21.05 1.21
N LYS A 580 30.74 -21.85 0.41
CA LYS A 580 31.72 -22.83 0.93
C LYS A 580 32.90 -22.19 1.68
N ASN A 581 33.22 -20.94 1.36
CA ASN A 581 34.42 -20.24 1.86
C ASN A 581 34.11 -19.24 2.98
N VAL A 582 32.86 -19.16 3.47
CA VAL A 582 32.44 -18.15 4.46
C VAL A 582 31.60 -18.82 5.54
N ASN A 583 32.01 -18.63 6.79
CA ASN A 583 31.36 -19.25 7.96
C ASN A 583 29.94 -18.72 8.20
N CYS A 584 29.65 -17.47 7.78
CA CYS A 584 28.30 -16.90 7.91
C CYS A 584 27.42 -17.27 6.70
N HIS A 585 26.34 -18.02 6.96
CA HIS A 585 25.36 -18.44 5.94
C HIS A 585 24.21 -17.45 5.74
N PHE A 586 24.34 -16.21 6.19
CA PHE A 586 23.33 -15.17 6.03
C PHE A 586 23.94 -13.91 5.44
N ARG A 587 23.26 -13.35 4.43
CA ARG A 587 23.59 -12.07 3.83
C ARG A 587 22.60 -11.00 4.26
N LEU A 588 23.08 -9.76 4.41
CA LEU A 588 22.23 -8.59 4.62
C LEU A 588 21.28 -8.43 3.44
N ALA A 589 19.99 -8.22 3.75
CA ALA A 589 19.01 -7.85 2.76
C ALA A 589 19.03 -6.34 2.57
N GLN A 590 18.99 -5.87 1.32
CA GLN A 590 18.90 -4.44 1.04
C GLN A 590 17.70 -3.81 1.75
N GLU A 591 16.53 -4.47 1.71
CA GLU A 591 15.29 -3.91 2.26
C GLU A 591 15.27 -3.75 3.79
N GLY A 592 16.22 -4.33 4.52
CA GLY A 592 16.31 -4.17 5.97
C GLY A 592 17.56 -3.43 6.43
N ILE A 593 18.33 -2.88 5.48
CA ILE A 593 19.65 -2.33 5.81
C ILE A 593 19.53 -1.08 6.67
N CYS A 594 18.54 -0.21 6.44
CA CYS A 594 18.34 1.00 7.24
C CYS A 594 18.06 0.68 8.73
N THR A 595 17.39 -0.45 9.00
CA THR A 595 17.13 -0.92 10.37
C THR A 595 18.35 -1.61 11.01
N PHE A 596 19.11 -2.38 10.22
CA PHE A 596 20.20 -3.23 10.74
C PHE A 596 21.57 -2.53 10.76
N PHE A 597 21.79 -1.60 9.84
CA PHE A 597 23.05 -0.87 9.67
C PHE A 597 23.51 -0.11 10.92
N PRO A 598 22.63 0.60 11.67
CA PRO A 598 23.04 1.34 12.87
C PRO A 598 23.69 0.46 13.95
N PHE A 599 23.40 -0.84 13.95
CA PHE A 599 23.96 -1.81 14.89
C PHE A 599 25.17 -2.55 14.33
N THR A 600 25.55 -2.34 13.06
CA THR A 600 26.60 -3.10 12.37
C THR A 600 27.96 -2.39 12.49
N LYS A 601 28.97 -3.04 13.07
CA LYS A 601 30.32 -2.43 13.29
C LYS A 601 31.43 -3.01 12.40
N LYS A 602 31.27 -4.19 11.80
CA LYS A 602 32.28 -4.82 10.92
C LYS A 602 31.83 -4.87 9.46
N ARG A 603 32.79 -5.08 8.57
CA ARG A 603 32.58 -5.28 7.12
C ARG A 603 31.87 -4.08 6.45
N LEU A 604 32.13 -2.90 6.97
CA LEU A 604 31.74 -1.61 6.41
C LEU A 604 32.87 -1.09 5.53
N ILE A 605 32.53 -0.68 4.32
CA ILE A 605 33.49 -0.12 3.36
C ILE A 605 32.97 1.27 2.98
N TYR A 606 33.68 2.29 3.44
CA TYR A 606 33.39 3.67 3.04
C TYR A 606 33.92 3.92 1.63
N VAL A 607 33.00 4.30 0.75
CA VAL A 607 33.24 4.45 -0.68
C VAL A 607 33.01 5.89 -1.14
N GLU A 608 33.58 6.23 -2.28
CA GLU A 608 33.39 7.52 -2.94
C GLU A 608 32.24 7.44 -3.98
N LYS A 609 31.85 8.59 -4.54
CA LYS A 609 30.81 8.63 -5.57
C LYS A 609 31.11 7.69 -6.76
N ASP A 610 32.35 7.74 -7.27
CA ASP A 610 32.75 6.96 -8.45
C ASP A 610 32.81 5.45 -8.18
N ASP A 611 33.06 5.07 -6.92
CA ASP A 611 32.97 3.69 -6.46
C ASP A 611 31.53 3.17 -6.52
N ILE A 612 30.57 3.98 -6.06
CA ILE A 612 29.13 3.64 -6.16
C ILE A 612 28.74 3.49 -7.62
N VAL A 613 29.12 4.44 -8.48
CA VAL A 613 28.84 4.35 -9.93
C VAL A 613 29.43 3.08 -10.54
N THR A 614 30.67 2.72 -10.16
CA THR A 614 31.34 1.49 -10.62
C THR A 614 30.63 0.22 -10.14
N LEU A 615 30.23 0.18 -8.87
CA LEU A 615 29.47 -0.91 -8.24
C LEU A 615 28.09 -1.13 -8.86
N LEU A 616 27.45 -0.06 -9.34
CA LEU A 616 26.10 -0.12 -9.89
C LEU A 616 26.10 -0.41 -11.40
N ARG A 617 27.09 0.09 -12.16
CA ARG A 617 27.21 -0.15 -13.61
C ARG A 617 27.73 -1.54 -13.95
N SER A 618 28.63 -2.08 -13.13
CA SER A 618 29.19 -3.43 -13.34
C SER A 618 28.62 -4.43 -12.35
N ASP A 619 28.30 -5.64 -12.82
CA ASP A 619 27.78 -6.70 -11.94
C ASP A 619 28.86 -7.26 -11.00
N ASN A 620 30.13 -7.26 -11.41
CA ASN A 620 31.25 -7.75 -10.60
C ASN A 620 32.55 -6.95 -10.88
N PRO A 621 32.62 -5.65 -10.54
CA PRO A 621 33.85 -4.88 -10.69
C PRO A 621 35.03 -5.51 -9.93
N PHE A 622 36.23 -5.42 -10.53
CA PHE A 622 37.47 -5.79 -9.85
C PHE A 622 37.75 -4.83 -8.69
N ASN A 623 38.30 -5.36 -7.59
CA ASN A 623 38.66 -4.55 -6.41
C ASN A 623 39.66 -3.44 -6.76
N SER A 624 40.52 -3.67 -7.77
CA SER A 624 41.49 -2.69 -8.28
C SER A 624 40.85 -1.49 -8.99
N ARG A 625 39.58 -1.57 -9.40
CA ARG A 625 38.84 -0.45 -10.00
C ARG A 625 38.19 0.47 -8.98
N MET A 626 38.23 0.10 -7.70
CA MET A 626 37.72 0.94 -6.61
C MET A 626 38.76 2.02 -6.24
N SER A 627 38.35 3.08 -5.57
CA SER A 627 39.23 4.13 -5.03
C SER A 627 40.27 3.55 -4.06
N SER A 628 41.40 4.21 -3.91
CA SER A 628 42.44 3.79 -2.95
C SER A 628 41.89 3.71 -1.52
N LYS A 629 40.94 4.59 -1.17
CA LYS A 629 40.22 4.58 0.11
C LYS A 629 39.44 3.28 0.32
N ALA A 630 38.69 2.84 -0.69
CA ALA A 630 37.94 1.59 -0.63
C ALA A 630 38.89 0.37 -0.64
N GLN A 631 39.93 0.39 -1.48
CA GLN A 631 40.91 -0.70 -1.58
C GLN A 631 41.61 -0.98 -0.23
N ASN A 632 42.04 0.05 0.48
CA ASN A 632 42.69 -0.08 1.79
C ASN A 632 41.78 -0.71 2.85
N GLN A 633 40.46 -0.50 2.75
CA GLN A 633 39.48 -1.13 3.63
C GLN A 633 39.11 -2.56 3.19
N ILE A 634 39.17 -2.84 1.89
CA ILE A 634 38.90 -4.16 1.31
C ILE A 634 40.01 -5.17 1.63
N GLN A 635 41.28 -4.78 1.52
CA GLN A 635 42.44 -5.66 1.71
C GLN A 635 42.42 -6.47 3.03
N PRO A 636 42.14 -5.88 4.21
CA PRO A 636 42.08 -6.64 5.46
C PRO A 636 40.81 -7.49 5.63
N LEU A 637 39.81 -7.32 4.75
CA LEU A 637 38.53 -8.04 4.85
C LEU A 637 38.58 -9.36 4.06
N GLY A 638 38.25 -10.47 4.74
CA GLY A 638 38.04 -11.75 4.06
C GLY A 638 36.79 -11.75 3.17
N GLN A 639 36.63 -12.78 2.33
CA GLN A 639 35.45 -12.94 1.46
C GLN A 639 34.13 -12.93 2.26
N GLY A 640 33.05 -12.44 1.66
CA GLY A 640 31.73 -12.46 2.27
C GLY A 640 30.88 -11.22 2.04
N CYS A 641 29.68 -11.21 2.62
CA CYS A 641 28.76 -10.07 2.53
C CYS A 641 29.32 -8.84 3.26
N CYS A 642 29.12 -7.66 2.70
CA CYS A 642 29.59 -6.38 3.25
C CYS A 642 28.59 -5.26 2.94
N VAL A 643 28.83 -4.09 3.55
CA VAL A 643 28.07 -2.87 3.30
C VAL A 643 28.99 -1.82 2.71
N PHE A 644 28.63 -1.28 1.55
CA PHE A 644 29.25 -0.10 0.96
C PHE A 644 28.47 1.12 1.40
N LYS A 645 29.13 2.08 2.04
CA LYS A 645 28.52 3.33 2.50
C LYS A 645 29.20 4.52 1.84
N TYR A 646 28.43 5.30 1.11
CA TYR A 646 28.80 6.65 0.70
C TYR A 646 28.26 7.65 1.73
N ILE A 647 29.11 8.61 2.10
CA ILE A 647 28.75 9.77 2.91
C ILE A 647 28.84 10.98 1.99
N PRO A 648 27.82 11.87 1.98
CA PRO A 648 27.84 13.10 1.20
C PRO A 648 29.13 13.89 1.35
N ASP A 649 29.66 14.36 0.24
CA ASP A 649 30.77 15.31 0.19
C ASP A 649 30.33 16.61 -0.51
N ASP A 650 31.04 17.72 -0.23
CA ASP A 650 30.75 19.05 -0.78
C ASP A 650 31.14 19.18 -2.27
N LYS A 651 31.41 18.06 -2.95
CA LYS A 651 31.87 18.09 -4.35
C LYS A 651 30.69 18.40 -5.28
N PRO A 652 30.90 19.23 -6.32
CA PRO A 652 29.86 19.52 -7.30
C PRO A 652 29.33 18.24 -7.98
N GLY A 653 28.00 18.09 -8.01
CA GLY A 653 27.33 16.94 -8.63
C GLY A 653 27.37 15.65 -7.80
N SER A 654 27.85 15.69 -6.56
CA SER A 654 27.73 14.58 -5.63
C SER A 654 26.35 14.50 -4.97
N PRO A 655 25.83 13.28 -4.69
CA PRO A 655 24.60 13.11 -3.93
C PRO A 655 24.72 13.76 -2.55
N GLN A 656 23.68 14.50 -2.14
CA GLN A 656 23.62 15.15 -0.83
C GLN A 656 22.95 14.27 0.26
N CYS A 657 22.86 12.96 0.00
CA CYS A 657 22.32 11.97 0.93
C CYS A 657 23.27 10.76 1.09
N ASP A 658 23.26 10.14 2.26
CA ASP A 658 23.95 8.86 2.49
C ASP A 658 23.42 7.83 1.48
N ILE A 659 24.30 7.00 0.91
CA ILE A 659 23.89 5.86 0.09
C ILE A 659 24.47 4.60 0.71
N ILE A 660 23.59 3.67 1.07
CA ILE A 660 23.95 2.41 1.73
C ILE A 660 23.58 1.23 0.82
N VAL A 661 24.60 0.50 0.36
CA VAL A 661 24.44 -0.61 -0.57
C VAL A 661 24.99 -1.89 0.05
N THR A 662 24.12 -2.89 0.20
CA THR A 662 24.56 -4.25 0.56
C THR A 662 25.24 -4.93 -0.62
N GLY A 663 26.25 -5.74 -0.35
CA GLY A 663 27.00 -6.40 -1.41
C GLY A 663 27.81 -7.61 -0.96
N TRP A 664 28.58 -8.13 -1.89
CA TRP A 664 29.48 -9.26 -1.69
C TRP A 664 30.90 -8.89 -2.10
N LEU A 665 31.85 -9.23 -1.23
CA LEU A 665 33.28 -9.13 -1.48
C LEU A 665 33.83 -10.53 -1.79
N GLY A 666 34.34 -10.70 -3.01
CA GLY A 666 35.13 -11.85 -3.44
C GLY A 666 36.62 -11.61 -3.29
N ALA A 667 37.45 -12.57 -3.72
CA ALA A 667 38.91 -12.48 -3.62
C ALA A 667 39.49 -11.30 -4.41
N VAL A 668 38.99 -11.08 -5.63
CA VAL A 668 39.51 -10.08 -6.58
C VAL A 668 38.44 -9.12 -7.08
N SER A 669 37.18 -9.35 -6.71
CA SER A 669 36.04 -8.58 -7.19
C SER A 669 35.04 -8.30 -6.06
N CYS A 670 34.22 -7.28 -6.26
CA CYS A 670 33.09 -6.95 -5.41
C CYS A 670 31.82 -6.84 -6.26
N ARG A 671 30.65 -6.94 -5.63
CA ARG A 671 29.36 -6.79 -6.30
C ARG A 671 28.30 -6.21 -5.38
N SER A 672 27.36 -5.44 -5.95
CA SER A 672 26.14 -5.02 -5.25
C SER A 672 25.07 -6.12 -5.25
N PHE A 673 24.27 -6.17 -4.18
CA PHE A 673 23.05 -6.97 -4.09
C PHE A 673 21.79 -6.22 -4.51
N LEU A 674 21.89 -4.93 -4.85
CA LEU A 674 20.77 -4.17 -5.39
C LEU A 674 20.21 -4.85 -6.64
N ALA A 675 18.88 -4.92 -6.72
CA ALA A 675 18.21 -5.40 -7.91
C ALA A 675 18.49 -4.44 -9.07
N LYS A 676 18.47 -4.96 -10.31
CA LYS A 676 18.79 -4.16 -11.50
C LYS A 676 17.92 -2.90 -11.63
N ASN A 677 16.65 -2.99 -11.23
CA ASN A 677 15.71 -1.87 -11.28
C ASN A 677 16.09 -0.78 -10.26
N ASP A 678 16.55 -1.15 -9.07
CA ASP A 678 16.92 -0.22 -7.99
C ASP A 678 18.21 0.53 -8.30
N ARG A 679 19.12 -0.05 -9.09
CA ARG A 679 20.39 0.60 -9.46
C ARG A 679 20.17 1.91 -10.22
N GLY A 680 19.09 2.00 -10.99
CA GLY A 680 18.75 3.21 -11.75
C GLY A 680 18.50 4.42 -10.86
N HIS A 681 17.83 4.20 -9.72
CA HIS A 681 17.59 5.24 -8.74
C HIS A 681 18.91 5.80 -8.19
N PHE A 682 19.76 4.95 -7.62
CA PHE A 682 21.02 5.39 -7.00
C PHE A 682 22.02 5.98 -8.00
N LEU A 683 22.08 5.44 -9.22
CA LEU A 683 22.89 6.04 -10.30
C LEU A 683 22.42 7.46 -10.59
N ARG A 684 21.11 7.68 -10.63
CA ARG A 684 20.52 8.99 -10.90
C ARG A 684 20.81 9.99 -9.79
N LEU A 685 20.74 9.57 -8.52
CA LEU A 685 21.20 10.41 -7.40
C LEU A 685 22.69 10.80 -7.55
N CYS A 686 23.50 9.93 -8.15
CA CYS A 686 24.90 10.23 -8.47
C CYS A 686 25.09 11.06 -9.76
N GLY A 687 24.02 11.56 -10.40
CA GLY A 687 24.11 12.28 -11.68
C GLY A 687 24.56 11.41 -12.85
N SER A 688 24.33 10.10 -12.77
CA SER A 688 24.62 9.11 -13.83
C SER A 688 23.34 8.44 -14.29
N SER A 689 23.23 8.10 -15.58
CA SER A 689 22.19 7.20 -16.08
C SER A 689 22.64 5.73 -16.03
N LEU A 690 21.68 4.81 -16.10
CA LEU A 690 21.94 3.44 -16.51
C LEU A 690 22.32 3.45 -17.99
N VAL A 691 23.36 2.69 -18.34
CA VAL A 691 23.76 2.50 -19.74
C VAL A 691 22.55 1.96 -20.51
N THR A 692 22.08 2.70 -21.51
CA THR A 692 20.91 2.28 -22.29
C THR A 692 21.23 0.99 -23.04
N LYS A 693 20.20 0.20 -23.43
CA LYS A 693 20.42 -0.97 -24.30
C LYS A 693 21.18 -0.59 -25.57
N GLU A 694 20.96 0.61 -26.08
CA GLU A 694 21.61 1.19 -27.24
C GLU A 694 23.08 1.51 -26.98
N GLU A 695 23.43 2.08 -25.81
CA GLU A 695 24.81 2.29 -25.40
C GLU A 695 25.55 0.98 -25.11
N ILE A 696 24.85 -0.04 -24.59
CA ILE A 696 25.40 -1.40 -24.43
C ILE A 696 25.64 -2.03 -25.80
N LEU A 697 24.72 -1.86 -26.76
CA LEU A 697 24.88 -2.32 -28.13
C LEU A 697 26.02 -1.57 -28.85
N ALA A 698 26.15 -0.27 -28.64
CA ALA A 698 27.21 0.56 -29.20
C ALA A 698 28.58 0.23 -28.57
N ALA A 699 28.63 -0.04 -27.27
CA ALA A 699 29.85 -0.49 -26.59
C ALA A 699 30.24 -1.92 -27.02
N LYS A 700 29.26 -2.82 -27.22
CA LYS A 700 29.51 -4.15 -27.79
C LYS A 700 29.95 -4.08 -29.25
N ALA A 701 29.39 -3.16 -30.03
CA ALA A 701 29.81 -2.91 -31.40
C ALA A 701 31.25 -2.38 -31.45
N LYS A 702 31.61 -1.43 -30.57
CA LYS A 702 32.99 -0.94 -30.42
C LYS A 702 33.99 -2.02 -30.03
N VAL A 703 33.64 -2.87 -29.06
CA VAL A 703 34.50 -4.00 -28.66
C VAL A 703 34.61 -5.02 -29.79
N LYS A 704 33.55 -5.22 -30.60
CA LYS A 704 33.60 -6.12 -31.75
C LYS A 704 34.47 -5.57 -32.87
N THR A 705 34.36 -4.26 -33.16
CA THR A 705 35.23 -3.60 -34.14
C THR A 705 36.69 -3.58 -33.67
N ASP A 706 36.98 -3.34 -32.39
CA ASP A 706 38.35 -3.34 -31.84
C ASP A 706 38.99 -4.73 -31.79
N VAL A 707 38.18 -5.80 -31.74
CA VAL A 707 38.65 -7.19 -31.85
C VAL A 707 38.84 -7.57 -33.31
N GLU A 708 37.92 -7.16 -34.20
CA GLU A 708 38.06 -7.38 -35.64
C GLU A 708 39.29 -6.64 -36.22
N THR A 709 39.58 -5.40 -35.81
CA THR A 709 40.82 -4.71 -36.23
C THR A 709 42.09 -5.37 -35.68
N LYS A 710 42.06 -5.90 -34.45
CA LYS A 710 43.22 -6.62 -33.89
C LYS A 710 43.44 -7.98 -34.53
N GLU A 711 42.38 -8.67 -34.95
CA GLU A 711 42.46 -9.91 -35.71
C GLU A 711 42.93 -9.64 -37.14
N GLU A 712 42.53 -8.52 -37.76
CA GLU A 712 43.05 -8.09 -39.07
C GLU A 712 44.53 -7.67 -39.01
N GLU A 713 44.96 -6.91 -37.99
CA GLU A 713 46.37 -6.56 -37.78
C GLU A 713 47.25 -7.80 -37.51
N MET A 714 46.74 -8.80 -36.79
CA MET A 714 47.44 -10.08 -36.60
C MET A 714 47.52 -10.90 -37.90
N GLN A 715 46.45 -10.94 -38.69
CA GLN A 715 46.42 -11.69 -39.96
C GLN A 715 47.24 -11.01 -41.07
N GLU A 716 47.38 -9.68 -41.05
CA GLU A 716 48.31 -8.98 -41.94
C GLU A 716 49.76 -9.25 -41.54
N GLY A 717 50.07 -9.25 -40.23
CA GLY A 717 51.40 -9.65 -39.73
C GLY A 717 51.79 -11.09 -40.08
N GLU A 718 50.86 -12.05 -39.94
CA GLU A 718 51.10 -13.46 -40.30
C GLU A 718 51.23 -13.66 -41.83
N LYS A 719 50.56 -12.83 -42.65
CA LYS A 719 50.69 -12.88 -44.12
C LYS A 719 52.00 -12.26 -44.61
N GLU A 720 52.51 -11.23 -43.94
CA GLU A 720 53.84 -10.67 -44.24
C GLU A 720 54.95 -11.67 -43.87
N GLU A 721 54.87 -12.35 -42.72
CA GLU A 721 55.83 -13.40 -42.34
C GLU A 721 55.77 -14.62 -43.28
N MET A 722 54.58 -15.04 -43.73
CA MET A 722 54.44 -16.12 -44.72
C MET A 722 54.99 -15.75 -46.10
N GLN A 723 54.80 -14.50 -46.56
CA GLN A 723 55.33 -14.05 -47.85
C GLN A 723 56.85 -13.85 -47.84
N GLU A 724 57.45 -13.54 -46.69
CA GLU A 724 58.91 -13.56 -46.53
C GLU A 724 59.44 -15.00 -46.52
N GLY A 725 58.76 -15.93 -45.84
CA GLY A 725 59.10 -17.36 -45.84
C GLY A 725 59.03 -18.03 -47.22
N GLU A 726 57.97 -17.78 -48.00
CA GLU A 726 57.81 -18.35 -49.35
C GLU A 726 58.81 -17.76 -50.37
N LYS A 727 59.26 -16.50 -50.17
CA LYS A 727 60.33 -15.90 -51.00
C LYS A 727 61.71 -16.46 -50.67
N GLU A 728 61.96 -16.88 -49.43
CA GLU A 728 63.19 -17.59 -49.07
C GLU A 728 63.17 -19.03 -49.59
N GLU A 729 62.04 -19.74 -49.48
CA GLU A 729 61.90 -21.12 -49.99
C GLU A 729 62.04 -21.22 -51.52
N MET A 730 61.40 -20.33 -52.30
CA MET A 730 61.58 -20.31 -53.76
C MET A 730 63.01 -20.00 -54.19
N LYS A 731 63.76 -19.18 -53.43
CA LYS A 731 65.18 -18.92 -53.73
C LYS A 731 66.05 -20.16 -53.49
N THR A 732 65.75 -20.95 -52.46
CA THR A 732 66.45 -22.22 -52.22
C THR A 732 66.10 -23.30 -53.24
N GLU A 733 64.87 -23.36 -53.74
CA GLU A 733 64.46 -24.31 -54.78
C GLU A 733 64.98 -23.95 -56.18
N GLU A 734 65.04 -22.67 -56.57
CA GLU A 734 65.67 -22.26 -57.85
C GLU A 734 67.19 -22.53 -57.88
N ILE A 735 67.87 -22.41 -56.73
CA ILE A 735 69.29 -22.76 -56.62
C ILE A 735 69.48 -24.29 -56.72
N ALA A 736 68.60 -25.08 -56.12
CA ALA A 736 68.66 -26.54 -56.19
C ALA A 736 68.31 -27.11 -57.59
N GLN A 737 67.45 -26.43 -58.36
CA GLN A 737 67.13 -26.83 -59.73
C GLN A 737 68.24 -26.48 -60.74
N GLN A 738 68.98 -25.39 -60.54
CA GLN A 738 70.12 -25.05 -61.40
C GLN A 738 71.34 -25.97 -61.21
N GLU A 739 71.52 -26.58 -60.03
CA GLU A 739 72.61 -27.54 -59.80
C GLU A 739 72.31 -28.93 -60.39
N CYS A 740 71.04 -29.36 -60.47
CA CYS A 740 70.65 -30.65 -61.05
C CYS A 740 70.71 -30.72 -62.59
N ASP A 741 70.53 -29.60 -63.30
CA ASP A 741 70.61 -29.58 -64.78
C ASP A 741 72.04 -29.44 -65.33
N SER A 742 73.05 -29.38 -64.46
CA SER A 742 74.47 -29.30 -64.84
C SER A 742 75.22 -30.64 -64.81
N THR A 743 74.58 -31.76 -64.44
CA THR A 743 75.22 -33.09 -64.29
C THR A 743 74.65 -34.19 -65.19
N SER A 744 74.07 -33.83 -66.34
CA SER A 744 73.86 -34.78 -67.45
C SER A 744 74.51 -34.29 -68.75
N LYS A 745 75.84 -34.30 -68.75
CA LYS A 745 76.70 -34.67 -69.89
C LYS A 745 77.97 -35.34 -69.38
#